data_AF-A0A2G9H527-F1
#
_entry.id   AF-A0A2G9H527-F1
#
_cell.length_a   1.000
_cell.length_b   1.000
_cell.length_c   1.000
_cell.angle_alpha   90.00
_cell.angle_beta   90.00
_cell.angle_gamma   90.00
#
_symmetry.space_group_name_H-M   'P 1'
#
loop_
_entity.id
_entity.type
_entity.pdbx_description
1 polymer ?
#
loop_
_entity_poly.entity_id
_entity_poly.type
_entity_poly.pdbx_seq_one_letter_code
_entity_poly.pdbx_strand_id
1 'polypeptide(L)'
;MWRWRILSIALLSENDIWRTLVEAIPKLLNWISSFRDSQDSKSPSIDFKCAEGLKKIKISEVIDIEEMAWAPKYGLKGMIDASVRVRTNTNSSKASEIIMPLEFKTGKGTSGQTAMEHSAQVMLYTLLMSERYMMNVEYGLLYYLQTDQTQGICVRRSDLIGLIMRRNELANDLFKASTNQQLPPMLQSPNMCRNCRHLSVCTIYHKAYGGNAEGSGLGDVFDSMVSHLTTVHTVFLQKWERLIDLEAKHLEVLKKESWCADNLRDNHHPVCLSSLVLDASDKPSQKKSCRVNRFVYRFLHRDLPLLDAEHANGDSLSSSSSLEHMFKNGDYVILSTEPGHLRVANGVIVDIGNSHVSVSFSKRLRLPGHSTGSMAEYLHQQSWRIDKDEVMASFAIMRYNLIQLFLQNENSLRLRKMIVDLEMPRFDSSCIFSQDPAISYVWSEKSLNDDQRRAILKILTAKDYALILGMPGTGKTSTMVHAVKALLMRGASILLTSYTNSAVDNLLIKLKAQGIDFIRIGRYEAVHEEVQETCLSLMDMESTREIKEKLDKINVVAVTCLGITSPLLTNKRFDVCIMDEAGQITLPVSLGPLMFASKFVLVGDHYQLPPLVQSPEAKENGMDVSLFCRLSEAHPQAIATLHSQYRMCAAIMELSNALIYGNRLRCGSIEVENAELKYSCSTSAPAWLLEVLNPNQPVIFINTDSLPAYETNDRKALNNPIEAYIIAEVTKTLVLRGIEGQDIGIITPYNSQANLIRGVVSEPVEIHTIDKYQGRDKDCILVSFVRSCENPRNNTSSLLGDWHRINVALTRAKKKLIMVGSCATLSKVPLLKLLIDKVEELSGMLAVSKKDDNYQLQLKRCSQFI
;
A
#
# COMPACT_ATOMS: atom_id res chain seq x y z
N MET A 1 7.37 -7.56 -19.10
CA MET A 1 7.93 -7.11 -17.80
C MET A 1 9.12 -7.94 -17.29
N TRP A 2 9.03 -9.28 -17.13
CA TRP A 2 10.19 -10.09 -16.67
C TRP A 2 11.42 -10.00 -17.58
N ARG A 3 11.24 -10.07 -18.91
CA ARG A 3 12.32 -9.82 -19.90
C ARG A 3 12.98 -8.45 -19.71
N TRP A 4 12.17 -7.41 -19.50
CA TRP A 4 12.66 -6.04 -19.27
C TRP A 4 13.40 -5.90 -17.94
N ARG A 5 12.95 -6.58 -16.87
CA ARG A 5 13.60 -6.56 -15.57
C ARG A 5 15.03 -7.10 -15.61
N ILE A 6 15.28 -8.13 -16.43
CA ILE A 6 16.64 -8.67 -16.60
C ILE A 6 17.48 -7.75 -17.50
N LEU A 7 16.89 -7.23 -18.58
CA LEU A 7 17.59 -6.42 -19.58
C LEU A 7 17.91 -5.00 -19.08
N SER A 8 17.01 -4.34 -18.33
CA SER A 8 17.20 -2.97 -17.84
C SER A 8 18.12 -2.88 -16.63
N ILE A 9 18.07 -3.88 -15.73
CA ILE A 9 18.91 -3.91 -14.52
C ILE A 9 20.36 -4.30 -14.86
N ALA A 10 20.56 -5.16 -15.86
CA ALA A 10 21.90 -5.68 -16.20
C ALA A 10 22.54 -5.02 -17.43
N LEU A 11 21.88 -4.06 -18.11
CA LEU A 11 22.32 -3.47 -19.38
C LEU A 11 22.67 -4.52 -20.45
N LEU A 12 22.06 -5.71 -20.37
CA LEU A 12 22.31 -6.80 -21.31
C LEU A 12 21.50 -6.58 -22.59
N SER A 13 22.02 -7.05 -23.73
CA SER A 13 21.22 -7.07 -24.96
C SER A 13 20.29 -8.27 -24.98
N GLU A 14 19.11 -8.10 -25.57
CA GLU A 14 18.13 -9.19 -25.75
C GLU A 14 18.74 -10.38 -26.49
N ASN A 15 19.67 -10.10 -27.41
CA ASN A 15 20.43 -11.09 -28.15
C ASN A 15 21.40 -11.89 -27.28
N ASP A 16 21.98 -11.29 -26.23
CA ASP A 16 22.91 -12.00 -25.34
C ASP A 16 22.16 -12.94 -24.40
N ILE A 17 21.00 -12.51 -23.89
CA ILE A 17 20.09 -13.39 -23.15
C ILE A 17 19.61 -14.52 -24.04
N TRP A 18 19.19 -14.21 -25.27
CA TRP A 18 18.74 -15.22 -26.23
C TRP A 18 19.83 -16.25 -26.51
N ARG A 19 21.07 -15.81 -26.79
CA ARG A 19 22.22 -16.69 -26.97
C ARG A 19 22.45 -17.59 -25.77
N THR A 20 22.45 -17.03 -24.56
CA THR A 20 22.62 -17.79 -23.31
C THR A 20 21.53 -18.86 -23.13
N LEU A 21 20.27 -18.52 -23.44
CA LEU A 21 19.15 -19.47 -23.36
C LEU A 21 19.26 -20.57 -24.42
N VAL A 22 19.59 -20.23 -25.67
CA VAL A 22 19.76 -21.19 -26.75
C VAL A 22 20.91 -22.18 -26.46
N GLU A 23 22.00 -21.72 -25.85
CA GLU A 23 23.10 -22.60 -25.41
C GLU A 23 22.72 -23.54 -24.25
N ALA A 24 21.79 -23.11 -23.40
CA ALA A 24 21.34 -23.89 -22.24
C ALA A 24 20.29 -24.96 -22.59
N ILE A 25 19.44 -24.71 -23.58
CA ILE A 25 18.33 -25.63 -23.95
C ILE A 25 18.81 -27.05 -24.28
N PRO A 26 19.84 -27.27 -25.13
CA PRO A 26 20.30 -28.63 -25.43
C PRO A 26 20.80 -29.38 -24.20
N LYS A 27 21.48 -28.69 -23.27
CA LYS A 27 21.95 -29.28 -22.02
C LYS A 27 20.78 -29.74 -21.15
N LEU A 28 19.76 -28.89 -21.01
CA LEU A 28 18.54 -29.22 -20.26
C LEU A 28 17.79 -30.40 -20.89
N LEU A 29 17.67 -30.45 -22.22
CA LEU A 29 17.02 -31.57 -22.92
C LEU A 29 17.79 -32.88 -22.72
N ASN A 30 19.12 -32.84 -22.83
CA ASN A 30 19.97 -34.00 -22.56
C ASN A 30 19.83 -34.47 -21.11
N TRP A 31 19.80 -33.54 -20.16
CA TRP A 31 19.59 -33.85 -18.75
C TRP A 31 18.22 -34.51 -18.50
N ILE A 32 17.13 -33.96 -19.06
CA ILE A 32 15.78 -34.55 -18.96
C ILE A 32 15.75 -35.95 -19.55
N SER A 33 16.35 -36.15 -20.74
CA SER A 33 16.40 -37.46 -21.38
C SER A 33 17.13 -38.51 -20.54
N SER A 34 18.18 -38.08 -19.82
CA SER A 34 19.00 -38.96 -18.98
C SER A 34 18.31 -39.30 -17.66
N PHE A 35 17.70 -38.31 -17.00
CA PHE A 35 17.16 -38.46 -15.65
C PHE A 35 15.68 -38.86 -15.59
N ARG A 36 14.88 -38.59 -16.63
CA ARG A 36 13.44 -38.91 -16.64
C ARG A 36 13.09 -39.98 -17.67
N ASP A 37 13.56 -39.81 -18.91
CA ASP A 37 13.08 -40.60 -20.06
C ASP A 37 13.92 -41.86 -20.32
N SER A 38 14.97 -42.09 -19.54
CA SER A 38 15.86 -43.25 -19.67
C SER A 38 15.22 -44.56 -19.18
N GLN A 39 15.58 -45.66 -19.84
CA GLN A 39 15.34 -47.03 -19.36
C GLN A 39 16.10 -47.26 -18.05
N ASP A 40 15.55 -48.02 -17.11
CA ASP A 40 16.11 -48.20 -15.75
C ASP A 40 17.55 -48.76 -15.74
N SER A 41 17.98 -49.42 -16.81
CA SER A 41 19.36 -49.89 -16.98
C SER A 41 20.37 -48.78 -17.31
N LYS A 42 19.92 -47.71 -17.99
CA LYS A 42 20.71 -46.54 -18.46
C LYS A 42 20.57 -45.31 -17.55
N SER A 43 19.90 -45.43 -16.41
CA SER A 43 19.75 -44.33 -15.45
C SER A 43 21.11 -43.88 -14.91
N PRO A 44 21.36 -42.56 -14.81
CA PRO A 44 22.62 -42.01 -14.32
C PRO A 44 22.90 -42.43 -12.86
N SER A 45 24.17 -42.71 -12.58
CA SER A 45 24.67 -42.99 -11.23
C SER A 45 25.18 -41.70 -10.60
N ILE A 46 24.54 -41.25 -9.52
CA ILE A 46 24.93 -40.07 -8.76
C ILE A 46 25.62 -40.48 -7.48
N ASP A 47 26.73 -39.80 -7.17
CA ASP A 47 27.38 -39.88 -5.87
C ASP A 47 26.75 -38.86 -4.91
N PHE A 48 26.19 -39.35 -3.82
CA PHE A 48 25.62 -38.53 -2.74
C PHE A 48 26.63 -38.18 -1.65
N LYS A 49 27.90 -38.57 -1.83
CA LYS A 49 28.98 -38.38 -0.86
C LYS A 49 28.65 -38.95 0.53
N CYS A 50 27.89 -40.04 0.54
CA CYS A 50 27.52 -40.81 1.73
C CYS A 50 28.20 -42.19 1.69
N ALA A 51 28.28 -42.87 2.83
CA ALA A 51 28.93 -44.18 2.97
C ALA A 51 28.35 -45.28 2.04
N GLU A 52 27.16 -45.07 1.48
CA GLU A 52 26.42 -46.03 0.64
C GLU A 52 26.82 -46.04 -0.86
N GLY A 53 27.76 -45.20 -1.30
CA GLY A 53 28.29 -45.20 -2.68
C GLY A 53 27.33 -44.62 -3.74
N LEU A 54 27.61 -44.92 -5.03
CA LEU A 54 26.88 -44.43 -6.20
C LEU A 54 25.45 -45.01 -6.27
N LYS A 55 24.42 -44.15 -6.35
CA LYS A 55 23.02 -44.55 -6.50
C LYS A 55 22.52 -44.27 -7.92
N LYS A 56 21.86 -45.25 -8.54
CA LYS A 56 21.17 -45.06 -9.83
C LYS A 56 19.85 -44.32 -9.60
N ILE A 57 19.64 -43.23 -10.34
CA ILE A 57 18.54 -42.30 -10.11
C ILE A 57 17.67 -42.13 -11.36
N LYS A 58 16.36 -42.18 -11.14
CA LYS A 58 15.37 -41.81 -12.14
C LYS A 58 14.26 -40.97 -11.53
N ILE A 59 13.98 -39.81 -12.12
CA ILE A 59 12.89 -38.93 -11.73
C ILE A 59 11.59 -39.52 -12.28
N SER A 60 10.69 -39.92 -11.37
CA SER A 60 9.39 -40.48 -11.75
C SER A 60 8.31 -39.42 -11.90
N GLU A 61 8.32 -38.37 -11.08
CA GLU A 61 7.32 -37.30 -11.09
C GLU A 61 7.92 -35.96 -10.64
N VAL A 62 7.46 -34.86 -11.24
CA VAL A 62 7.67 -33.49 -10.72
C VAL A 62 6.43 -33.09 -9.91
N ILE A 63 6.57 -33.14 -8.59
CA ILE A 63 5.48 -32.96 -7.61
C ILE A 63 5.03 -31.50 -7.56
N ASP A 64 5.97 -30.55 -7.54
CA ASP A 64 5.69 -29.12 -7.62
C ASP A 64 6.92 -28.35 -8.16
N ILE A 65 6.69 -27.13 -8.62
CA ILE A 65 7.72 -26.18 -9.09
C ILE A 65 7.56 -24.85 -8.36
N GLU A 66 8.67 -24.17 -8.09
CA GLU A 66 8.72 -22.97 -7.25
C GLU A 66 7.89 -23.18 -5.96
N GLU A 67 8.13 -24.30 -5.29
CA GLU A 67 7.37 -24.72 -4.11
C GLU A 67 7.75 -23.84 -2.92
N MET A 68 6.81 -22.99 -2.49
CA MET A 68 6.96 -22.22 -1.27
C MET A 68 6.75 -23.14 -0.07
N ALA A 69 7.77 -23.26 0.77
CA ALA A 69 7.73 -24.08 1.98
C ALA A 69 8.06 -23.24 3.20
N TRP A 70 7.34 -23.48 4.28
CA TRP A 70 7.56 -22.88 5.59
C TRP A 70 7.75 -24.02 6.59
N ALA A 71 8.76 -23.87 7.42
CA ALA A 71 9.10 -24.83 8.46
C ALA A 71 9.19 -24.11 9.82
N PRO A 72 8.04 -23.81 10.46
CA PRO A 72 7.99 -23.15 11.75
C PRO A 72 8.81 -23.85 12.83
N LYS A 73 8.80 -25.20 12.85
CA LYS A 73 9.61 -26.00 13.79
C LYS A 73 11.10 -25.62 13.74
N TYR A 74 11.59 -25.31 12.55
CA TYR A 74 12.99 -24.96 12.31
C TYR A 74 13.21 -23.46 12.11
N GLY A 75 12.19 -22.62 12.20
CA GLY A 75 12.29 -21.18 11.93
C GLY A 75 12.81 -20.86 10.52
N LEU A 76 12.45 -21.68 9.53
CA LEU A 76 12.91 -21.56 8.14
C LEU A 76 11.74 -21.27 7.20
N LYS A 77 12.04 -20.58 6.10
CA LYS A 77 11.16 -20.44 4.94
C LYS A 77 12.01 -20.43 3.67
N GLY A 78 11.46 -20.91 2.57
CA GLY A 78 12.18 -20.97 1.30
C GLY A 78 11.26 -21.22 0.11
N MET A 79 11.84 -21.06 -1.07
CA MET A 79 11.24 -21.41 -2.35
C MET A 79 12.14 -22.46 -2.99
N ILE A 80 11.61 -23.67 -3.15
CA ILE A 80 12.32 -24.81 -3.73
C ILE A 80 12.06 -24.78 -5.24
N ASP A 81 13.10 -24.82 -6.07
CA ASP A 81 12.94 -24.71 -7.52
C ASP A 81 12.04 -25.83 -8.07
N ALA A 82 12.31 -27.09 -7.68
CA ALA A 82 11.45 -28.22 -7.99
C ALA A 82 11.46 -29.27 -6.88
N SER A 83 10.29 -29.82 -6.61
CA SER A 83 10.10 -30.97 -5.71
C SER A 83 9.85 -32.20 -6.55
N VAL A 84 10.72 -33.21 -6.44
CA VAL A 84 10.72 -34.36 -7.34
C VAL A 84 10.58 -35.67 -6.58
N ARG A 85 9.84 -36.60 -7.18
CA ARG A 85 9.80 -38.00 -6.78
C ARG A 85 10.83 -38.77 -7.60
N VAL A 86 11.68 -39.51 -6.91
CA VAL A 86 12.83 -40.19 -7.50
C VAL A 86 12.81 -41.66 -7.10
N ARG A 87 12.94 -42.55 -8.09
CA ARG A 87 13.24 -43.97 -7.88
C ARG A 87 14.73 -44.15 -7.75
N THR A 88 15.14 -44.80 -6.68
CA THR A 88 16.52 -45.21 -6.46
C THR A 88 16.63 -46.72 -6.50
N ASN A 89 17.59 -47.23 -7.29
CA ASN A 89 17.95 -48.64 -7.30
C ASN A 89 19.29 -48.81 -6.58
N THR A 90 19.25 -49.41 -5.40
CA THR A 90 20.43 -49.96 -4.74
C THR A 90 20.76 -51.33 -5.34
N ASN A 91 22.00 -51.81 -5.23
CA ASN A 91 22.37 -53.15 -5.70
C ASN A 91 21.60 -54.30 -4.98
N SER A 92 20.85 -53.98 -3.92
CA SER A 92 19.84 -54.83 -3.31
C SER A 92 18.46 -54.60 -3.96
N SER A 93 17.78 -55.69 -4.28
CA SER A 93 16.66 -55.84 -5.23
C SER A 93 15.32 -55.13 -4.93
N LYS A 94 15.28 -54.02 -4.17
CA LYS A 94 14.07 -53.20 -4.00
C LYS A 94 14.30 -51.75 -4.41
N ALA A 95 13.61 -51.32 -5.47
CA ALA A 95 13.50 -49.92 -5.84
C ALA A 95 12.72 -49.15 -4.76
N SER A 96 13.30 -48.10 -4.21
CA SER A 96 12.63 -47.20 -3.27
C SER A 96 12.30 -45.87 -3.95
N GLU A 97 11.07 -45.39 -3.73
CA GLU A 97 10.67 -44.04 -4.14
C GLU A 97 10.91 -43.06 -2.99
N ILE A 98 11.64 -42.00 -3.30
CA ILE A 98 12.06 -40.97 -2.34
C ILE A 98 11.67 -39.61 -2.91
N ILE A 99 11.17 -38.71 -2.05
CA ILE A 99 10.92 -37.32 -2.40
C ILE A 99 12.19 -36.51 -2.05
N MET A 100 12.63 -35.64 -2.96
CA MET A 100 13.80 -34.80 -2.73
C MET A 100 13.66 -33.42 -3.42
N PRO A 101 14.33 -32.38 -2.91
CA PRO A 101 14.43 -31.10 -3.59
C PRO A 101 15.44 -31.20 -4.75
N LEU A 102 15.14 -30.50 -5.83
CA LEU A 102 16.03 -30.27 -6.97
C LEU A 102 16.27 -28.77 -7.10
N GLU A 103 17.53 -28.35 -6.97
CA GLU A 103 17.98 -26.96 -7.11
C GLU A 103 18.76 -26.77 -8.41
N PHE A 104 18.48 -25.68 -9.11
CA PHE A 104 19.17 -25.30 -10.34
C PHE A 104 20.16 -24.15 -10.11
N LYS A 105 21.38 -24.27 -10.62
CA LYS A 105 22.40 -23.21 -10.58
C LYS A 105 22.94 -22.91 -11.97
N THR A 106 22.95 -21.62 -12.33
CA THR A 106 23.35 -21.15 -13.66
C THR A 106 24.83 -20.75 -13.76
N GLY A 107 25.57 -20.62 -12.64
CA GLY A 107 26.97 -20.17 -12.62
C GLY A 107 28.02 -21.28 -12.45
N LYS A 108 29.32 -20.94 -12.62
CA LYS A 108 30.49 -21.85 -12.52
C LYS A 108 30.90 -22.26 -11.10
N GLY A 109 30.07 -22.04 -10.09
CA GLY A 109 30.40 -22.21 -8.67
C GLY A 109 30.48 -23.67 -8.21
N THR A 110 31.23 -24.54 -8.90
CA THR A 110 31.33 -25.98 -8.60
C THR A 110 32.41 -26.33 -7.58
N SER A 111 33.20 -25.36 -7.12
CA SER A 111 34.29 -25.55 -6.15
C SER A 111 34.40 -24.40 -5.15
N GLY A 112 34.99 -24.67 -3.97
CA GLY A 112 35.24 -23.67 -2.94
C GLY A 112 33.99 -23.28 -2.15
N GLN A 113 33.97 -22.04 -1.64
CA GLN A 113 32.92 -21.53 -0.75
C GLN A 113 31.53 -21.51 -1.41
N THR A 114 31.43 -21.13 -2.67
CA THR A 114 30.15 -21.07 -3.40
C THR A 114 29.48 -22.44 -3.52
N ALA A 115 30.27 -23.50 -3.73
CA ALA A 115 29.73 -24.86 -3.76
C ALA A 115 29.20 -25.30 -2.37
N MET A 116 29.86 -24.85 -1.28
CA MET A 116 29.39 -25.10 0.07
C MET A 116 28.08 -24.36 0.36
N GLU A 117 27.95 -23.11 -0.07
CA GLU A 117 26.71 -22.31 0.05
C GLU A 117 25.55 -22.95 -0.71
N HIS A 118 25.77 -23.40 -1.95
CA HIS A 118 24.76 -24.12 -2.72
C HIS A 118 24.37 -25.45 -2.06
N SER A 119 25.34 -26.20 -1.53
CA SER A 119 25.06 -27.46 -0.81
C SER A 119 24.23 -27.19 0.45
N ALA A 120 24.61 -26.18 1.23
CA ALA A 120 23.88 -25.76 2.43
C ALA A 120 22.43 -25.36 2.12
N GLN A 121 22.19 -24.66 1.00
CA GLN A 121 20.84 -24.30 0.56
C GLN A 121 19.97 -25.55 0.31
N VAL A 122 20.50 -26.55 -0.40
CA VAL A 122 19.79 -27.82 -0.63
C VAL A 122 19.50 -28.55 0.68
N MET A 123 20.44 -28.55 1.64
CA MET A 123 20.23 -29.14 2.96
C MET A 123 19.17 -28.41 3.79
N LEU A 124 19.01 -27.10 3.62
CA LEU A 124 17.91 -26.36 4.25
C LEU A 124 16.57 -26.70 3.57
N TYR A 125 16.55 -26.94 2.26
CA TYR A 125 15.36 -27.40 1.56
C TYR A 125 14.90 -28.77 2.01
N THR A 126 15.80 -29.69 2.36
CA THR A 126 15.37 -30.99 2.89
C THR A 126 14.63 -30.84 4.23
N LEU A 127 15.05 -29.92 5.12
CA LEU A 127 14.31 -29.61 6.35
C LEU A 127 12.93 -29.02 6.06
N LEU A 128 12.87 -28.09 5.09
CA LEU A 128 11.62 -27.46 4.66
C LEU A 128 10.62 -28.49 4.11
N MET A 129 11.10 -29.39 3.24
CA MET A 129 10.29 -30.48 2.72
C MET A 129 9.93 -31.50 3.79
N SER A 130 10.81 -31.76 4.76
CA SER A 130 10.54 -32.76 5.79
C SER A 130 9.34 -32.37 6.65
N GLU A 131 9.25 -31.10 7.03
CA GLU A 131 8.07 -30.58 7.74
C GLU A 131 6.86 -30.49 6.81
N ARG A 132 7.03 -30.02 5.57
CA ARG A 132 5.91 -29.85 4.64
C ARG A 132 5.22 -31.16 4.23
N TYR A 133 5.99 -32.22 3.98
CA TYR A 133 5.48 -33.52 3.57
C TYR A 133 5.28 -34.49 4.75
N MET A 134 5.61 -34.07 5.98
CA MET A 134 5.55 -34.91 7.18
C MET A 134 6.35 -36.23 7.04
N MET A 135 7.47 -36.16 6.34
CA MET A 135 8.36 -37.28 6.03
C MET A 135 9.81 -36.88 6.25
N ASN A 136 10.71 -37.82 6.53
CA ASN A 136 12.14 -37.48 6.63
C ASN A 136 12.75 -37.41 5.22
N VAL A 137 13.19 -36.23 4.80
CA VAL A 137 13.89 -36.00 3.52
C VAL A 137 15.38 -35.85 3.80
N GLU A 138 16.18 -36.81 3.34
CA GLU A 138 17.62 -36.89 3.65
C GLU A 138 18.53 -36.58 2.46
N TYR A 139 17.95 -36.54 1.26
CA TYR A 139 18.67 -36.38 0.00
C TYR A 139 18.14 -35.18 -0.77
N GLY A 140 19.01 -34.56 -1.57
CA GLY A 140 18.68 -33.51 -2.52
C GLY A 140 19.55 -33.59 -3.77
N LEU A 141 19.10 -32.97 -4.85
CA LEU A 141 19.81 -32.88 -6.12
C LEU A 141 20.18 -31.43 -6.40
N LEU A 142 21.41 -31.21 -6.86
CA LEU A 142 21.92 -29.91 -7.27
C LEU A 142 22.44 -30.00 -8.70
N TYR A 143 21.84 -29.26 -9.63
CA TYR A 143 22.23 -29.28 -11.03
C TYR A 143 22.84 -27.94 -11.48
N TYR A 144 24.04 -28.00 -12.02
CA TYR A 144 24.76 -26.85 -12.57
C TYR A 144 24.59 -26.80 -14.09
N LEU A 145 23.78 -25.86 -14.59
CA LEU A 145 23.48 -25.73 -16.03
C LEU A 145 24.73 -25.44 -16.86
N GLN A 146 25.68 -24.66 -16.32
CA GLN A 146 26.83 -24.23 -17.10
C GLN A 146 27.84 -25.36 -17.33
N THR A 147 28.10 -26.16 -16.30
CA THR A 147 29.03 -27.30 -16.33
C THR A 147 28.37 -28.62 -16.70
N ASP A 148 27.04 -28.65 -16.79
CA ASP A 148 26.22 -29.85 -17.03
C ASP A 148 26.48 -30.97 -16.00
N GLN A 149 26.71 -30.57 -14.74
CA GLN A 149 27.01 -31.50 -13.65
C GLN A 149 25.84 -31.59 -12.66
N THR A 150 25.40 -32.80 -12.35
CA THR A 150 24.46 -33.09 -11.26
C THR A 150 25.20 -33.65 -10.06
N GLN A 151 25.00 -33.06 -8.90
CA GLN A 151 25.57 -33.49 -7.63
C GLN A 151 24.46 -33.97 -6.70
N GLY A 152 24.67 -35.11 -6.04
CA GLY A 152 23.82 -35.58 -4.96
C GLY A 152 24.27 -34.97 -3.64
N ILE A 153 23.32 -34.45 -2.86
CA ILE A 153 23.55 -33.92 -1.53
C ILE A 153 22.91 -34.87 -0.52
N CYS A 154 23.71 -35.43 0.37
CA CYS A 154 23.23 -36.20 1.52
C CYS A 154 23.36 -35.36 2.79
N VAL A 155 22.28 -35.33 3.57
CA VAL A 155 22.21 -34.53 4.78
C VAL A 155 22.83 -35.28 5.95
N ARG A 156 23.95 -34.79 6.47
CA ARG A 156 24.54 -35.32 7.71
C ARG A 156 24.08 -34.48 8.91
N ARG A 157 23.86 -35.15 10.04
CA ARG A 157 23.44 -34.49 11.28
C ARG A 157 24.38 -33.37 11.73
N SER A 158 25.70 -33.57 11.59
CA SER A 158 26.71 -32.56 11.95
C SER A 158 26.56 -31.26 11.16
N ASP A 159 26.26 -31.37 9.87
CA ASP A 159 26.12 -30.22 8.97
C ASP A 159 24.82 -29.45 9.30
N LEU A 160 23.73 -30.17 9.58
CA LEU A 160 22.48 -29.56 10.04
C LEU A 160 22.65 -28.81 11.36
N ILE A 161 23.38 -29.36 12.32
CA ILE A 161 23.66 -28.68 13.60
C ILE A 161 24.36 -27.35 13.33
N GLY A 162 25.40 -27.35 12.50
CA GLY A 162 26.11 -26.12 12.13
C GLY A 162 25.20 -25.08 11.46
N LEU A 163 24.37 -25.50 10.50
CA LEU A 163 23.44 -24.60 9.81
C LEU A 163 22.37 -24.03 10.74
N ILE A 164 21.81 -24.83 11.64
CA ILE A 164 20.81 -24.37 12.62
C ILE A 164 21.44 -23.43 13.65
N MET A 165 22.68 -23.68 14.09
CA MET A 165 23.41 -22.74 14.94
C MET A 165 23.58 -21.38 14.25
N ARG A 166 24.03 -21.35 12.98
CA ARG A 166 24.13 -20.11 12.20
C ARG A 166 22.79 -19.42 11.98
N ARG A 167 21.72 -20.18 11.78
CA ARG A 167 20.36 -19.64 11.71
C ARG A 167 19.95 -18.98 13.03
N ASN A 168 20.27 -19.59 14.17
CA ASN A 168 19.97 -19.04 15.49
C ASN A 168 20.77 -17.77 15.77
N GLU A 169 22.05 -17.73 15.40
CA GLU A 169 22.88 -16.51 15.46
C GLU A 169 22.24 -15.39 14.64
N LEU A 170 21.88 -15.65 13.36
CA LEU A 170 21.21 -14.68 12.51
C LEU A 170 19.87 -14.22 13.09
N ALA A 171 19.06 -15.13 13.64
CA ALA A 171 17.78 -14.77 14.24
C ALA A 171 17.95 -13.86 15.48
N ASN A 172 18.95 -14.16 16.31
CA ASN A 172 19.31 -13.33 17.47
C ASN A 172 19.81 -11.95 17.04
N ASP A 173 20.63 -11.87 15.99
CA ASP A 173 21.14 -10.60 15.47
C ASP A 173 20.03 -9.76 14.82
N LEU A 174 19.10 -10.38 14.09
CA LEU A 174 17.90 -9.70 13.58
C LEU A 174 17.01 -9.18 14.71
N PHE A 175 16.88 -9.95 15.80
CA PHE A 175 16.13 -9.53 16.98
C PHE A 175 16.81 -8.35 17.69
N LYS A 176 18.13 -8.36 17.85
CA LYS A 176 18.90 -7.24 18.41
C LYS A 176 18.83 -6.00 17.52
N ALA A 177 18.90 -6.17 16.21
CA ALA A 177 18.77 -5.09 15.25
C ALA A 177 17.41 -4.41 15.36
N SER A 178 16.31 -5.16 15.45
CA SER A 178 14.96 -4.58 15.55
C SER A 178 14.64 -3.98 16.92
N THR A 179 15.29 -4.45 18.00
CA THR A 179 15.01 -3.97 19.36
C THR A 179 15.92 -2.82 19.78
N ASN A 180 17.22 -2.97 19.53
CA ASN A 180 18.28 -2.10 20.03
C ASN A 180 19.06 -1.40 18.92
N GLN A 181 18.69 -1.60 17.64
CA GLN A 181 19.41 -1.07 16.48
C GLN A 181 20.89 -1.49 16.42
N GLN A 182 21.19 -2.63 17.03
CA GLN A 182 22.54 -3.17 17.09
C GLN A 182 22.71 -4.21 15.99
N LEU A 183 23.49 -3.86 14.97
CA LEU A 183 23.91 -4.78 13.93
C LEU A 183 25.11 -5.63 14.39
N PRO A 184 25.34 -6.80 13.76
CA PRO A 184 26.57 -7.56 13.97
C PRO A 184 27.82 -6.73 13.66
N PRO A 185 28.94 -7.00 14.33
CA PRO A 185 30.20 -6.35 14.00
C PRO A 185 30.59 -6.65 12.55
N MET A 186 31.26 -5.70 11.91
CA MET A 186 31.86 -5.93 10.60
C MET A 186 32.84 -7.11 10.67
N LEU A 187 32.95 -7.88 9.58
CA LEU A 187 33.73 -9.11 9.53
C LEU A 187 35.25 -8.90 9.70
N GLN A 188 35.73 -7.65 9.68
CA GLN A 188 37.15 -7.28 9.76
C GLN A 188 38.05 -8.06 8.78
N SER A 189 37.50 -8.45 7.64
CA SER A 189 38.19 -9.20 6.60
C SER A 189 38.16 -8.40 5.30
N PRO A 190 39.23 -7.64 4.99
CA PRO A 190 39.29 -6.75 3.82
C PRO A 190 38.92 -7.46 2.51
N ASN A 191 39.39 -8.69 2.32
CA ASN A 191 39.15 -9.46 1.09
C ASN A 191 37.68 -9.82 0.92
N MET A 192 36.99 -10.23 2.00
CA MET A 192 35.56 -10.54 1.93
C MET A 192 34.71 -9.28 1.84
N CYS A 193 35.07 -8.23 2.60
CA CYS A 193 34.36 -6.96 2.60
C CYS A 193 34.42 -6.26 1.25
N ARG A 194 35.57 -6.26 0.55
CA ARG A 194 35.72 -5.67 -0.79
C ARG A 194 34.84 -6.33 -1.84
N ASN A 195 34.58 -7.63 -1.70
CA ASN A 195 33.69 -8.38 -2.58
C ASN A 195 32.21 -8.35 -2.14
N CYS A 196 31.91 -7.70 -1.01
CA CYS A 196 30.55 -7.61 -0.49
C CYS A 196 29.74 -6.57 -1.28
N ARG A 197 28.65 -7.01 -1.92
CA ARG A 197 27.70 -6.12 -2.62
C ARG A 197 27.03 -5.07 -1.72
N HIS A 198 27.11 -5.25 -0.40
CA HIS A 198 26.53 -4.35 0.60
C HIS A 198 27.57 -3.47 1.29
N LEU A 199 28.83 -3.45 0.83
CA LEU A 199 29.92 -2.72 1.49
C LEU A 199 29.57 -1.26 1.77
N SER A 200 29.06 -0.52 0.78
CA SER A 200 28.66 0.88 0.94
C SER A 200 27.65 1.08 2.06
N VAL A 201 26.55 0.34 2.03
CA VAL A 201 25.51 0.38 3.05
C VAL A 201 26.04 -0.05 4.42
N CYS A 202 26.86 -1.10 4.47
CA CYS A 202 27.47 -1.60 5.70
C CYS A 202 28.37 -0.55 6.36
N THR A 203 29.21 0.14 5.59
CA THR A 203 30.07 1.22 6.11
C THR A 203 29.27 2.40 6.65
N ILE A 204 28.15 2.77 6.00
CA ILE A 204 27.27 3.85 6.45
C ILE A 204 26.63 3.49 7.79
N TYR A 205 26.05 2.30 7.92
CA TYR A 205 25.45 1.87 9.18
C TYR A 205 26.52 1.75 10.29
N HIS A 206 27.68 1.18 9.98
CA HIS A 206 28.79 1.09 10.94
C HIS A 206 29.17 2.50 11.45
N LYS A 207 29.37 3.47 10.55
CA LYS A 207 29.64 4.87 10.93
C LYS A 207 28.50 5.48 11.76
N ALA A 208 27.26 5.25 11.35
CA ALA A 208 26.09 5.81 12.03
C ALA A 208 26.02 5.36 13.49
N TYR A 209 26.31 4.09 13.77
CA TYR A 209 26.30 3.52 15.12
C TYR A 209 27.65 3.59 15.86
N GLY A 210 28.49 4.58 15.53
CA GLY A 210 29.73 4.87 16.27
C GLY A 210 30.96 4.08 15.83
N GLY A 211 30.87 3.32 14.75
CA GLY A 211 31.98 2.59 14.15
C GLY A 211 33.03 3.50 13.50
N ASN A 212 34.29 3.05 13.54
CA ASN A 212 35.45 3.73 12.99
C ASN A 212 36.27 2.80 12.06
N ALA A 213 37.36 3.34 11.50
CA ALA A 213 38.25 2.62 10.60
C ALA A 213 38.82 1.34 11.23
N GLU A 214 39.22 1.38 12.50
CA GLU A 214 39.72 0.23 13.25
C GLU A 214 38.65 -0.87 13.39
N GLY A 215 37.46 -0.50 13.87
CA GLY A 215 36.35 -1.43 14.07
C GLY A 215 35.83 -2.05 12.77
N SER A 216 36.03 -1.36 11.63
CA SER A 216 35.65 -1.86 10.31
C SER A 216 36.63 -2.91 9.73
N GLY A 217 37.90 -2.84 10.13
CA GLY A 217 39.00 -3.59 9.52
C GLY A 217 39.36 -3.16 8.10
N LEU A 218 38.88 -2.01 7.61
CA LEU A 218 39.12 -1.51 6.25
C LEU A 218 40.09 -0.33 6.17
N GLY A 219 40.47 0.28 7.30
CA GLY A 219 41.38 1.42 7.34
C GLY A 219 40.89 2.59 6.49
N ASP A 220 41.79 3.19 5.70
CA ASP A 220 41.52 4.35 4.84
C ASP A 220 40.35 4.16 3.86
N VAL A 221 40.07 2.90 3.45
CA VAL A 221 38.93 2.60 2.58
C VAL A 221 37.61 2.93 3.27
N PHE A 222 37.51 2.67 4.57
CA PHE A 222 36.32 3.04 5.35
C PHE A 222 36.15 4.56 5.39
N ASP A 223 37.22 5.28 5.76
CA ASP A 223 37.16 6.75 5.88
C ASP A 223 36.84 7.42 4.55
N SER A 224 37.41 6.94 3.44
CA SER A 224 37.06 7.42 2.09
C SER A 224 35.58 7.27 1.77
N MET A 225 34.94 6.17 2.20
CA MET A 225 33.54 5.85 1.89
C MET A 225 32.53 6.61 2.77
N VAL A 226 32.93 7.11 3.93
CA VAL A 226 32.03 7.78 4.89
C VAL A 226 32.43 9.22 5.22
N SER A 227 33.53 9.73 4.65
CA SER A 227 34.04 11.09 4.88
C SER A 227 33.03 12.20 4.60
N HIS A 228 32.05 11.97 3.71
CA HIS A 228 30.99 12.93 3.40
C HIS A 228 29.85 12.98 4.44
N LEU A 229 29.85 12.09 5.43
CA LEU A 229 28.80 12.00 6.45
C LEU A 229 29.16 12.80 7.70
N THR A 230 28.23 13.64 8.13
CA THR A 230 28.33 14.44 9.37
C THR A 230 27.56 13.79 10.52
N THR A 231 27.73 14.29 11.74
CA THR A 231 26.95 13.86 12.91
C THR A 231 25.45 14.11 12.73
N VAL A 232 25.07 15.20 12.04
CA VAL A 232 23.65 15.48 11.74
C VAL A 232 23.08 14.38 10.83
N HIS A 233 23.87 13.92 9.86
CA HIS A 233 23.47 12.85 8.95
C HIS A 233 23.26 11.52 9.67
N THR A 234 24.17 11.15 10.57
CA THR A 234 24.07 9.90 11.33
C THR A 234 22.88 9.91 12.30
N VAL A 235 22.66 11.03 13.01
CA VAL A 235 21.50 11.19 13.92
C VAL A 235 20.18 11.13 13.15
N PHE A 236 20.12 11.74 11.95
CA PHE A 236 18.94 11.67 11.10
C PHE A 236 18.63 10.23 10.66
N LEU A 237 19.65 9.49 10.20
CA LEU A 237 19.50 8.09 9.79
C LEU A 237 19.00 7.22 10.96
N GLN A 238 19.64 7.32 12.13
CA GLN A 238 19.25 6.57 13.33
C GLN A 238 17.81 6.85 13.76
N LYS A 239 17.42 8.13 13.79
CA LYS A 239 16.05 8.54 14.15
C LYS A 239 15.04 7.86 13.23
N TRP A 240 15.20 7.99 11.92
CA TRP A 240 14.20 7.45 10.98
C TRP A 240 14.19 5.92 10.91
N GLU A 241 15.34 5.26 11.05
CA GLU A 241 15.36 3.80 11.23
C GLU A 241 14.58 3.38 12.47
N ARG A 242 14.75 4.10 13.60
CA ARG A 242 14.05 3.77 14.85
C ARG A 242 12.55 3.92 14.71
N LEU A 243 12.11 4.99 14.03
CA LEU A 243 10.70 5.20 13.74
C LEU A 243 10.11 4.06 12.90
N ILE A 244 10.84 3.63 11.86
CA ILE A 244 10.44 2.49 11.03
C ILE A 244 10.37 1.19 11.86
N ASP A 245 11.33 0.96 12.76
CA ASP A 245 11.32 -0.20 13.67
C ASP A 245 10.11 -0.20 14.61
N LEU A 246 9.78 0.96 15.21
CA LEU A 246 8.64 1.12 16.11
C LEU A 246 7.30 0.86 15.40
N GLU A 247 7.13 1.37 14.18
CA GLU A 247 5.93 1.14 13.37
C GLU A 247 5.82 -0.33 12.95
N ALA A 248 6.91 -0.93 12.47
CA ALA A 248 6.93 -2.33 12.08
C ALA A 248 6.63 -3.27 13.26
N LYS A 249 7.22 -3.00 14.42
CA LYS A 249 6.99 -3.78 15.65
C LYS A 249 5.54 -3.72 16.12
N HIS A 250 4.91 -2.54 16.05
CA HIS A 250 3.51 -2.39 16.43
C HIS A 250 2.59 -3.26 15.56
N LEU A 251 2.81 -3.25 14.25
CA LEU A 251 2.07 -4.09 13.31
C LEU A 251 2.31 -5.60 13.50
N GLU A 252 3.53 -6.00 13.86
CA GLU A 252 3.82 -7.41 14.17
C GLU A 252 3.09 -7.89 15.42
N VAL A 253 2.97 -7.05 16.45
CA VAL A 253 2.21 -7.37 17.67
C VAL A 253 0.73 -7.61 17.33
N LEU A 254 0.11 -6.70 16.56
CA LEU A 254 -1.26 -6.84 16.09
C LEU A 254 -1.47 -8.14 15.29
N LYS A 255 -0.48 -8.55 14.48
CA LYS A 255 -0.51 -9.83 13.77
C LYS A 255 -0.38 -11.04 14.70
N LYS A 256 0.50 -11.02 15.70
CA LYS A 256 0.66 -12.15 16.63
C LYS A 256 -0.58 -12.35 17.50
N GLU A 257 -1.20 -11.27 17.96
CA GLU A 257 -2.49 -11.33 18.66
C GLU A 257 -3.58 -11.97 17.78
N SER A 258 -3.55 -11.75 16.46
CA SER A 258 -4.45 -12.40 15.50
C SER A 258 -4.16 -13.89 15.24
N TRP A 259 -2.95 -14.37 15.52
CA TRP A 259 -2.55 -15.77 15.31
C TRP A 259 -2.76 -16.64 16.55
N CYS A 260 -2.78 -16.06 17.75
CA CYS A 260 -3.02 -16.81 18.99
C CYS A 260 -4.50 -16.90 19.40
N ALA A 261 -5.42 -16.26 18.66
CA ALA A 261 -6.86 -16.25 18.97
C ALA A 261 -7.63 -17.51 18.48
N ASP A 262 -6.96 -18.65 18.36
CA ASP A 262 -7.51 -19.90 17.81
C ASP A 262 -8.51 -20.66 18.73
N ASN A 263 -9.09 -20.01 19.74
CA ASN A 263 -10.05 -20.67 20.65
C ASN A 263 -11.39 -19.94 20.87
N LEU A 264 -11.66 -18.84 20.16
CA LEU A 264 -12.96 -18.16 20.23
C LEU A 264 -13.53 -17.99 18.82
N ARG A 265 -14.76 -18.50 18.65
CA ARG A 265 -15.59 -18.47 17.43
C ARG A 265 -16.02 -17.04 17.03
N ASP A 266 -15.10 -16.08 16.91
CA ASP A 266 -15.41 -14.75 16.39
C ASP A 266 -14.95 -14.66 14.92
N ASN A 267 -15.90 -14.89 14.00
CA ASN A 267 -15.74 -14.90 12.54
C ASN A 267 -15.45 -13.50 11.91
N HIS A 268 -15.06 -12.50 12.70
CA HIS A 268 -14.97 -11.11 12.22
C HIS A 268 -13.71 -10.39 12.71
N HIS A 269 -12.56 -10.70 12.09
CA HIS A 269 -11.33 -9.91 12.25
C HIS A 269 -10.90 -9.29 10.91
N PRO A 270 -10.56 -7.98 10.86
CA PRO A 270 -10.42 -7.22 9.61
C PRO A 270 -9.21 -7.58 8.71
N VAL A 271 -8.43 -8.61 9.04
CA VAL A 271 -7.15 -8.95 8.38
C VAL A 271 -7.12 -10.38 7.80
N CYS A 272 -8.13 -11.21 8.10
CA CYS A 272 -8.15 -12.62 7.74
C CYS A 272 -9.56 -13.10 7.40
N LEU A 273 -9.70 -13.88 6.33
CA LEU A 273 -10.92 -14.65 6.03
C LEU A 273 -10.66 -16.13 6.22
N SER A 274 -11.46 -16.75 7.08
CA SER A 274 -11.51 -18.19 7.36
C SER A 274 -12.78 -18.81 6.79
N SER A 275 -12.95 -20.12 6.94
CA SER A 275 -14.11 -20.91 6.54
C SER A 275 -14.40 -20.84 5.03
N LEU A 276 -13.36 -20.80 4.19
CA LEU A 276 -13.50 -20.72 2.75
C LEU A 276 -13.41 -22.10 2.08
N VAL A 277 -14.23 -22.34 1.05
CA VAL A 277 -14.20 -23.56 0.23
C VAL A 277 -14.07 -23.19 -1.24
N LEU A 278 -13.35 -24.00 -2.02
CA LEU A 278 -13.24 -23.80 -3.46
C LEU A 278 -14.58 -24.06 -4.16
N ASP A 279 -15.03 -23.12 -4.98
CA ASP A 279 -16.25 -23.23 -5.76
C ASP A 279 -16.16 -24.42 -6.74
N ALA A 280 -17.01 -25.43 -6.56
CA ALA A 280 -17.05 -26.63 -7.39
C ALA A 280 -17.64 -26.40 -8.78
N SER A 281 -18.38 -25.30 -8.97
CA SER A 281 -19.02 -24.94 -10.25
C SER A 281 -18.07 -24.20 -11.20
N ASP A 282 -17.03 -23.54 -10.67
CA ASP A 282 -16.08 -22.74 -11.45
C ASP A 282 -14.86 -23.58 -11.83
N LYS A 283 -14.78 -24.02 -13.09
CA LYS A 283 -13.50 -24.56 -13.59
C LYS A 283 -12.49 -23.42 -13.57
N PRO A 284 -11.25 -23.61 -13.04
CA PRO A 284 -10.27 -22.54 -12.93
C PRO A 284 -10.10 -21.85 -14.27
N SER A 285 -10.69 -20.65 -14.39
CA SER A 285 -10.75 -19.94 -15.66
C SER A 285 -9.35 -19.43 -15.96
N GLN A 286 -8.73 -19.98 -16.99
CA GLN A 286 -7.45 -19.48 -17.47
C GLN A 286 -7.73 -18.20 -18.24
N LYS A 287 -7.89 -17.08 -17.52
CA LYS A 287 -7.90 -15.76 -18.15
C LYS A 287 -6.53 -15.52 -18.77
N LYS A 288 -6.41 -15.71 -20.08
CA LYS A 288 -5.26 -15.27 -20.88
C LYS A 288 -5.28 -13.74 -20.98
N SER A 289 -5.05 -13.05 -19.86
CA SER A 289 -4.74 -11.63 -19.87
C SER A 289 -3.22 -11.48 -19.94
N CYS A 290 -2.73 -10.89 -21.04
CA CYS A 290 -1.33 -10.49 -21.30
C CYS A 290 -0.23 -11.42 -20.76
N ARG A 291 0.17 -12.41 -21.57
CA ARG A 291 1.48 -13.10 -21.58
C ARG A 291 1.96 -13.80 -20.29
N VAL A 292 1.18 -13.88 -19.20
CA VAL A 292 1.49 -14.66 -17.98
C VAL A 292 0.33 -15.59 -17.63
N ASN A 293 0.58 -16.90 -17.54
CA ASN A 293 -0.43 -17.86 -17.08
C ASN A 293 -0.78 -17.59 -15.62
N ARG A 294 -1.88 -16.87 -15.39
CA ARG A 294 -2.46 -16.68 -14.07
C ARG A 294 -3.62 -17.64 -13.89
N PHE A 295 -3.66 -18.28 -12.73
CA PHE A 295 -4.74 -19.20 -12.36
C PHE A 295 -5.64 -18.49 -11.36
N VAL A 296 -6.88 -18.25 -11.76
CA VAL A 296 -7.89 -17.62 -10.89
C VAL A 296 -8.70 -18.73 -10.26
N TYR A 297 -8.80 -18.69 -8.93
CA TYR A 297 -9.63 -19.59 -8.15
C TYR A 297 -10.65 -18.77 -7.36
N ARG A 298 -11.89 -19.25 -7.35
CA ARG A 298 -13.00 -18.65 -6.60
C ARG A 298 -13.23 -19.42 -5.31
N PHE A 299 -13.24 -18.69 -4.20
CA PHE A 299 -13.47 -19.22 -2.86
C PHE A 299 -14.81 -18.71 -2.35
N LEU A 300 -15.63 -19.60 -1.80
CA LEU A 300 -16.95 -19.31 -1.21
C LEU A 300 -16.88 -19.42 0.31
N HIS A 301 -17.62 -18.56 1.01
CA HIS A 301 -17.72 -18.64 2.47
C HIS A 301 -18.71 -19.73 2.90
N ARG A 302 -18.32 -20.62 3.81
CA ARG A 302 -19.11 -21.79 4.24
C ARG A 302 -20.38 -21.42 5.02
N ASP A 303 -20.36 -20.30 5.75
CA ASP A 303 -21.44 -19.92 6.68
C ASP A 303 -22.50 -18.95 6.09
N LEU A 304 -22.53 -18.75 4.77
CA LEU A 304 -23.60 -17.99 4.12
C LEU A 304 -24.60 -18.97 3.48
N PRO A 305 -25.91 -18.90 3.79
CA PRO A 305 -26.89 -19.81 3.20
C PRO A 305 -26.88 -19.69 1.68
N LEU A 306 -26.73 -20.85 1.00
CA LEU A 306 -27.04 -20.99 -0.42
C LEU A 306 -28.53 -20.68 -0.58
N LEU A 307 -28.86 -19.49 -1.10
CA LEU A 307 -30.20 -19.24 -1.62
C LEU A 307 -30.31 -20.02 -2.94
N ASP A 308 -31.21 -21.00 -2.95
CA ASP A 308 -31.50 -21.86 -4.08
C ASP A 308 -31.78 -21.05 -5.35
N ALA A 309 -31.11 -21.45 -6.44
CA ALA A 309 -31.20 -20.86 -7.75
C ALA A 309 -32.50 -21.26 -8.48
N GLU A 310 -33.67 -20.89 -7.96
CA GLU A 310 -34.96 -21.06 -8.68
C GLU A 310 -35.92 -19.86 -8.61
N HIS A 311 -35.58 -18.76 -7.94
CA HIS A 311 -36.42 -17.55 -7.91
C HIS A 311 -35.68 -16.33 -8.48
N ALA A 312 -35.36 -16.39 -9.77
CA ALA A 312 -34.98 -15.22 -10.54
C ALA A 312 -36.26 -14.48 -10.97
N ASN A 313 -36.83 -13.66 -10.07
CA ASN A 313 -37.67 -12.50 -10.40
C ASN A 313 -38.04 -11.72 -9.12
N GLY A 314 -37.53 -10.49 -9.00
CA GLY A 314 -38.00 -9.48 -8.05
C GLY A 314 -37.13 -9.31 -6.79
N ASP A 315 -36.57 -8.10 -6.66
CA ASP A 315 -36.09 -7.47 -5.42
C ASP A 315 -35.08 -8.23 -4.54
N SER A 316 -33.79 -8.06 -4.85
CA SER A 316 -32.70 -8.48 -3.97
C SER A 316 -32.24 -7.33 -3.07
N LEU A 317 -32.75 -7.29 -1.83
CA LEU A 317 -32.13 -6.58 -0.71
C LEU A 317 -30.74 -7.18 -0.46
N SER A 318 -29.70 -6.39 -0.74
CA SER A 318 -28.31 -6.81 -0.62
C SER A 318 -27.75 -6.60 0.79
N SER A 319 -27.48 -7.69 1.50
CA SER A 319 -26.61 -7.74 2.69
C SER A 319 -25.12 -7.58 2.32
N SER A 320 -24.79 -6.54 1.57
CA SER A 320 -23.53 -6.36 0.82
C SER A 320 -22.39 -5.69 1.59
N SER A 321 -22.11 -6.01 2.86
CA SER A 321 -21.20 -5.13 3.64
C SER A 321 -20.20 -5.79 4.60
N SER A 322 -19.75 -7.02 4.37
CA SER A 322 -18.72 -7.64 5.24
C SER A 322 -17.35 -7.77 4.55
N LEU A 323 -17.32 -8.32 3.32
CA LEU A 323 -16.07 -8.71 2.65
C LEU A 323 -15.34 -7.51 2.00
N GLU A 324 -16.07 -6.58 1.37
CA GLU A 324 -15.49 -5.39 0.72
C GLU A 324 -14.78 -4.43 1.70
N HIS A 325 -15.10 -4.53 3.01
CA HIS A 325 -14.46 -3.71 4.03
C HIS A 325 -13.07 -4.23 4.43
N MET A 326 -12.79 -5.52 4.17
CA MET A 326 -11.57 -6.19 4.62
C MET A 326 -10.50 -6.26 3.52
N PHE A 327 -10.92 -6.52 2.29
CA PHE A 327 -10.03 -6.69 1.15
C PHE A 327 -10.43 -5.77 -0.01
N LYS A 328 -9.44 -5.43 -0.84
CA LYS A 328 -9.64 -4.70 -2.10
C LYS A 328 -9.06 -5.49 -3.27
N ASN A 329 -9.62 -5.26 -4.45
CA ASN A 329 -9.04 -5.75 -5.69
C ASN A 329 -7.59 -5.23 -5.81
N GLY A 330 -6.65 -6.14 -6.03
CA GLY A 330 -5.21 -5.87 -6.07
C GLY A 330 -4.45 -6.15 -4.76
N ASP A 331 -5.12 -6.47 -3.66
CA ASP A 331 -4.46 -6.80 -2.39
C ASP A 331 -3.66 -8.12 -2.51
N TYR A 332 -2.45 -8.13 -1.94
CA TYR A 332 -1.64 -9.34 -1.84
C TYR A 332 -2.12 -10.18 -0.66
N VAL A 333 -2.27 -11.48 -0.90
CA VAL A 333 -2.77 -12.42 0.10
C VAL A 333 -1.95 -13.70 0.13
N ILE A 334 -1.97 -14.36 1.28
CA ILE A 334 -1.40 -15.69 1.51
C ILE A 334 -2.56 -16.64 1.70
N LEU A 335 -2.60 -17.68 0.87
CA LEU A 335 -3.55 -18.78 0.99
C LEU A 335 -2.94 -19.88 1.86
N SER A 336 -3.66 -20.25 2.90
CA SER A 336 -3.31 -21.35 3.80
C SER A 336 -4.46 -22.34 3.94
N THR A 337 -4.16 -23.60 4.25
CA THR A 337 -5.19 -24.55 4.69
C THR A 337 -5.56 -24.23 6.14
N GLU A 338 -6.84 -24.37 6.51
CA GLU A 338 -7.24 -24.24 7.91
C GLU A 338 -6.73 -25.39 8.78
N PRO A 339 -6.87 -26.68 8.37
CA PRO A 339 -6.24 -27.76 9.10
C PRO A 339 -4.72 -27.62 8.97
N GLY A 340 -4.02 -27.49 10.10
CA GLY A 340 -2.56 -27.48 10.17
C GLY A 340 -1.87 -26.19 9.69
N HIS A 341 -2.63 -25.14 9.33
CA HIS A 341 -2.11 -23.83 8.90
C HIS A 341 -1.02 -23.90 7.82
N LEU A 342 -1.14 -24.84 6.88
CA LEU A 342 -0.13 -25.02 5.84
C LEU A 342 -0.27 -23.88 4.82
N ARG A 343 0.78 -23.08 4.67
CA ARG A 343 0.86 -22.04 3.62
C ARG A 343 1.08 -22.68 2.26
N VAL A 344 0.16 -22.43 1.34
CA VAL A 344 0.13 -23.07 0.02
C VAL A 344 0.67 -22.14 -1.05
N ALA A 345 0.13 -20.93 -1.16
CA ALA A 345 0.50 -20.01 -2.24
C ALA A 345 0.26 -18.54 -1.88
N ASN A 346 1.03 -17.65 -2.50
CA ASN A 346 0.78 -16.22 -2.47
C ASN A 346 -0.03 -15.82 -3.71
N GLY A 347 -1.05 -14.99 -3.53
CA GLY A 347 -1.96 -14.57 -4.56
C GLY A 347 -2.28 -13.08 -4.51
N VAL A 348 -3.07 -12.64 -5.48
CA VAL A 348 -3.61 -11.28 -5.57
C VAL A 348 -5.12 -11.38 -5.74
N ILE A 349 -5.87 -10.61 -4.98
CA ILE A 349 -7.32 -10.57 -5.12
C ILE A 349 -7.68 -9.88 -6.45
N VAL A 350 -8.53 -10.53 -7.23
CA VAL A 350 -8.98 -10.05 -8.54
C VAL A 350 -10.40 -9.51 -8.47
N ASP A 351 -11.25 -10.21 -7.72
CA ASP A 351 -12.67 -9.92 -7.60
C ASP A 351 -13.15 -10.31 -6.20
N ILE A 352 -14.09 -9.52 -5.69
CA ILE A 352 -14.73 -9.71 -4.39
C ILE A 352 -16.22 -9.53 -4.62
N GLY A 353 -17.02 -10.53 -4.24
CA GLY A 353 -18.47 -10.39 -4.14
C GLY A 353 -18.96 -10.66 -2.73
N ASN A 354 -20.27 -10.64 -2.54
CA ASN A 354 -20.90 -10.77 -1.22
C ASN A 354 -20.66 -12.14 -0.55
N SER A 355 -20.49 -13.20 -1.35
CA SER A 355 -20.30 -14.58 -0.87
C SER A 355 -19.03 -15.24 -1.40
N HIS A 356 -18.23 -14.52 -2.19
CA HIS A 356 -17.06 -15.07 -2.86
C HIS A 356 -15.87 -14.12 -2.86
N VAL A 357 -14.68 -14.70 -2.89
CA VAL A 357 -13.41 -14.00 -3.14
C VAL A 357 -12.66 -14.76 -4.21
N SER A 358 -12.27 -14.07 -5.28
CA SER A 358 -11.48 -14.65 -6.36
C SER A 358 -10.03 -14.18 -6.26
N VAL A 359 -9.12 -15.15 -6.18
CA VAL A 359 -7.68 -14.90 -6.03
C VAL A 359 -6.93 -15.45 -7.24
N SER A 360 -6.05 -14.61 -7.80
CA SER A 360 -5.12 -14.98 -8.85
C SER A 360 -3.79 -15.44 -8.27
N PHE A 361 -3.33 -16.61 -8.71
CA PHE A 361 -2.03 -17.17 -8.38
C PHE A 361 -1.16 -17.27 -9.64
N SER A 362 0.16 -17.25 -9.45
CA SER A 362 1.14 -17.46 -10.53
C SER A 362 1.22 -18.93 -10.98
N LYS A 363 0.72 -19.87 -10.17
CA LYS A 363 0.74 -21.30 -10.44
C LYS A 363 -0.55 -21.99 -10.00
N ARG A 364 -0.75 -23.22 -10.49
CA ARG A 364 -1.86 -24.07 -10.03
C ARG A 364 -1.64 -24.44 -8.57
N LEU A 365 -2.70 -24.44 -7.78
CA LEU A 365 -2.65 -24.88 -6.38
C LEU A 365 -2.33 -26.38 -6.34
N ARG A 366 -1.39 -26.76 -5.47
CA ARG A 366 -1.00 -28.15 -5.19
C ARG A 366 -0.86 -28.34 -3.69
N LEU A 367 -1.30 -29.49 -3.19
CA LEU A 367 -1.14 -29.90 -1.79
C LEU A 367 -0.05 -30.99 -1.70
N PRO A 368 0.77 -30.99 -0.64
CA PRO A 368 1.81 -31.99 -0.47
C PRO A 368 1.21 -33.39 -0.29
N GLY A 369 1.91 -34.41 -0.80
CA GLY A 369 1.56 -35.83 -0.61
C GLY A 369 0.53 -36.41 -1.58
N HIS A 370 -0.12 -35.59 -2.42
CA HIS A 370 -1.14 -36.05 -3.37
C HIS A 370 -0.63 -36.09 -4.81
N SER A 371 -0.98 -37.15 -5.55
CA SER A 371 -0.66 -37.29 -6.97
C SER A 371 -1.45 -36.30 -7.83
N THR A 372 -0.86 -35.88 -8.95
CA THR A 372 -1.47 -34.93 -9.89
C THR A 372 -2.86 -35.33 -10.41
N GLY A 373 -3.19 -36.63 -10.47
CA GLY A 373 -4.46 -37.14 -10.99
C GLY A 373 -5.69 -36.92 -10.10
N SER A 374 -5.52 -36.80 -8.77
CA SER A 374 -6.63 -36.69 -7.80
C SER A 374 -6.67 -35.32 -7.09
N MET A 375 -5.79 -34.39 -7.47
CA MET A 375 -5.62 -33.09 -6.79
C MET A 375 -6.89 -32.23 -6.77
N ALA A 376 -7.70 -32.27 -7.82
CA ALA A 376 -8.90 -31.43 -7.91
C ALA A 376 -9.92 -31.77 -6.79
N GLU A 377 -10.17 -33.06 -6.55
CA GLU A 377 -11.09 -33.51 -5.51
C GLU A 377 -10.61 -33.10 -4.12
N TYR A 378 -9.31 -33.23 -3.84
CA TYR A 378 -8.74 -32.86 -2.55
C TYR A 378 -8.79 -31.35 -2.29
N LEU A 379 -8.55 -30.53 -3.31
CA LEU A 379 -8.63 -29.08 -3.19
C LEU A 379 -10.05 -28.63 -2.79
N HIS A 380 -11.10 -29.26 -3.35
CA HIS A 380 -12.50 -28.98 -3.00
C HIS A 380 -12.89 -29.48 -1.59
N GLN A 381 -12.20 -30.50 -1.06
CA GLN A 381 -12.43 -31.00 0.29
C GLN A 381 -11.75 -30.15 1.38
N GLN A 382 -10.77 -29.32 1.02
CA GLN A 382 -10.07 -28.47 1.98
C GLN A 382 -10.89 -27.24 2.38
N SER A 383 -10.71 -26.85 3.65
CA SER A 383 -11.09 -25.53 4.12
C SER A 383 -9.88 -24.60 4.07
N TRP A 384 -10.12 -23.38 3.61
CA TRP A 384 -9.10 -22.40 3.25
C TRP A 384 -9.18 -21.15 4.11
N ARG A 385 -8.02 -20.54 4.29
CA ARG A 385 -7.83 -19.25 4.96
C ARG A 385 -7.03 -18.31 4.07
N ILE A 386 -7.46 -17.06 4.00
CA ILE A 386 -6.81 -15.98 3.24
C ILE A 386 -6.36 -14.90 4.23
N ASP A 387 -5.06 -14.68 4.31
CA ASP A 387 -4.44 -13.63 5.14
C ASP A 387 -3.84 -12.52 4.26
N LYS A 388 -3.95 -11.26 4.69
CA LYS A 388 -3.37 -10.12 3.96
C LYS A 388 -1.85 -10.02 4.10
N ASP A 389 -1.11 -9.91 2.99
CA ASP A 389 0.36 -9.80 2.93
C ASP A 389 0.85 -8.35 2.76
N GLU A 390 0.39 -7.42 3.61
CA GLU A 390 0.56 -5.98 3.32
C GLU A 390 1.79 -5.30 3.95
N VAL A 391 2.52 -5.96 4.86
CA VAL A 391 3.29 -5.21 5.87
C VAL A 391 4.81 -5.20 5.65
N MET A 392 5.40 -6.23 5.04
CA MET A 392 6.87 -6.35 5.01
C MET A 392 7.53 -5.59 3.84
N ALA A 393 6.84 -5.46 2.71
CA ALA A 393 7.42 -4.83 1.52
C ALA A 393 7.53 -3.31 1.65
N SER A 394 6.56 -2.65 2.32
CA SER A 394 6.55 -1.19 2.49
C SER A 394 7.70 -0.70 3.36
N PHE A 395 7.98 -1.35 4.49
CA PHE A 395 9.11 -0.97 5.36
C PHE A 395 10.47 -1.23 4.74
N ALA A 396 10.61 -2.27 3.93
CA ALA A 396 11.83 -2.51 3.17
C ALA A 396 12.09 -1.36 2.18
N ILE A 397 11.04 -0.86 1.51
CA ILE A 397 11.13 0.31 0.62
C ILE A 397 11.49 1.57 1.40
N MET A 398 10.89 1.80 2.58
CA MET A 398 11.23 2.95 3.43
C MET A 398 12.72 2.97 3.81
N ARG A 399 13.25 1.84 4.29
CA ARG A 399 14.68 1.70 4.64
C ARG A 399 15.56 1.86 3.41
N TYR A 400 15.17 1.24 2.29
CA TYR A 400 15.89 1.39 1.03
C TYR A 400 15.99 2.86 0.62
N ASN A 401 14.87 3.59 0.59
CA ASN A 401 14.87 5.01 0.22
C ASN A 401 15.70 5.86 1.19
N LEU A 402 15.61 5.55 2.50
CA LEU A 402 16.38 6.25 3.53
C LEU A 402 17.89 6.04 3.35
N ILE A 403 18.35 4.80 3.14
CA ILE A 403 19.78 4.54 2.98
C ILE A 403 20.34 5.10 1.68
N GLN A 404 19.54 5.14 0.60
CA GLN A 404 19.94 5.78 -0.67
C GLN A 404 20.31 7.25 -0.47
N LEU A 405 19.65 7.95 0.46
CA LEU A 405 19.97 9.34 0.79
C LEU A 405 21.41 9.50 1.31
N PHE A 406 22.01 8.49 1.94
CA PHE A 406 23.35 8.57 2.56
C PHE A 406 24.49 8.02 1.70
N LEU A 407 24.18 7.45 0.53
CA LEU A 407 25.21 6.99 -0.41
C LEU A 407 26.05 8.15 -0.96
N GLN A 408 27.30 7.86 -1.27
CA GLN A 408 28.24 8.82 -1.85
C GLN A 408 27.98 8.99 -3.35
N ASN A 409 27.01 9.85 -3.70
CA ASN A 409 26.76 10.28 -5.08
C ASN A 409 26.20 11.71 -5.09
N GLU A 410 26.27 12.39 -6.25
CA GLU A 410 25.88 13.81 -6.37
C GLU A 410 24.40 14.06 -6.06
N ASN A 411 23.50 13.16 -6.49
CA ASN A 411 22.07 13.34 -6.26
C ASN A 411 21.71 13.21 -4.78
N SER A 412 22.23 12.17 -4.13
CA SER A 412 22.10 11.95 -2.69
C SER A 412 22.72 13.11 -1.90
N LEU A 413 23.87 13.63 -2.31
CA LEU A 413 24.48 14.81 -1.68
C LEU A 413 23.55 16.03 -1.75
N ARG A 414 22.99 16.32 -2.92
CA ARG A 414 22.05 17.42 -3.11
C ARG A 414 20.80 17.25 -2.26
N LEU A 415 20.18 16.06 -2.28
CA LEU A 415 19.01 15.75 -1.46
C LEU A 415 19.30 15.83 0.04
N ARG A 416 20.47 15.36 0.51
CA ARG A 416 20.90 15.48 1.91
C ARG A 416 20.97 16.93 2.35
N LYS A 417 21.60 17.78 1.54
CA LYS A 417 21.69 19.22 1.82
C LYS A 417 20.31 19.85 2.01
N MET A 418 19.36 19.53 1.14
CA MET A 418 18.00 20.11 1.22
C MET A 418 17.14 19.51 2.33
N ILE A 419 17.21 18.20 2.59
CA ILE A 419 16.27 17.48 3.45
C ILE A 419 16.79 17.30 4.88
N VAL A 420 18.09 17.00 5.00
CA VAL A 420 18.76 16.74 6.28
C VAL A 420 19.38 18.01 6.83
N ASP A 421 20.19 18.70 6.02
CA ASP A 421 20.89 19.93 6.44
C ASP A 421 20.00 21.18 6.35
N LEU A 422 18.82 21.07 5.72
CA LEU A 422 17.84 22.15 5.54
C LEU A 422 18.45 23.39 4.87
N GLU A 423 19.25 23.17 3.82
CA GLU A 423 19.76 24.25 2.96
C GLU A 423 18.60 24.92 2.20
N MET A 424 18.58 26.26 2.20
CA MET A 424 17.51 27.04 1.57
C MET A 424 17.42 26.76 0.06
N PRO A 425 16.21 26.60 -0.50
CA PRO A 425 16.04 26.34 -1.93
C PRO A 425 16.34 27.59 -2.75
N ARG A 426 16.95 27.39 -3.92
CA ARG A 426 17.29 28.45 -4.87
C ARG A 426 16.22 28.63 -5.94
N PHE A 427 16.01 29.88 -6.32
CA PHE A 427 15.09 30.29 -7.38
C PHE A 427 15.81 31.21 -8.37
N ASP A 428 15.49 31.11 -9.66
CA ASP A 428 15.98 32.01 -10.70
C ASP A 428 15.26 33.35 -10.64
N SER A 429 15.98 34.38 -10.21
CA SER A 429 15.51 35.78 -10.22
C SER A 429 15.47 36.37 -11.64
N SER A 430 16.22 35.80 -12.58
CA SER A 430 16.43 36.33 -13.93
C SER A 430 15.37 35.89 -14.95
N CYS A 431 14.51 34.92 -14.62
CA CYS A 431 13.62 34.27 -15.60
C CYS A 431 12.32 35.03 -15.94
N ILE A 432 12.15 36.30 -15.54
CA ILE A 432 10.96 37.11 -15.94
C ILE A 432 11.19 37.75 -17.33
N PHE A 433 11.64 36.95 -18.30
CA PHE A 433 11.74 37.42 -19.67
C PHE A 433 10.39 37.25 -20.36
N SER A 434 9.89 38.33 -20.95
CA SER A 434 8.67 38.38 -21.78
C SER A 434 8.69 37.44 -23.00
N GLN A 435 9.79 36.72 -23.22
CA GLN A 435 10.00 35.80 -24.35
C GLN A 435 9.86 34.31 -23.98
N ASP A 436 9.71 33.95 -22.70
CA ASP A 436 9.51 32.55 -22.32
C ASP A 436 8.07 32.12 -22.69
N PRO A 437 7.89 31.10 -23.55
CA PRO A 437 6.57 30.66 -23.99
C PRO A 437 5.73 30.07 -22.85
N ALA A 438 6.36 29.43 -21.85
CA ALA A 438 5.67 28.89 -20.68
C ALA A 438 5.14 30.00 -19.78
N ILE A 439 5.91 31.06 -19.58
CA ILE A 439 5.48 32.23 -18.78
C ILE A 439 4.37 32.98 -19.52
N SER A 440 4.52 33.18 -20.83
CA SER A 440 3.50 33.79 -21.68
C SER A 440 2.17 33.02 -21.63
N TYR A 441 2.24 31.68 -21.67
CA TYR A 441 1.07 30.82 -21.49
C TYR A 441 0.38 31.06 -20.14
N VAL A 442 1.13 31.03 -19.03
CA VAL A 442 0.59 31.22 -17.68
C VAL A 442 -0.13 32.57 -17.52
N TRP A 443 0.40 33.64 -18.13
CA TRP A 443 -0.23 34.95 -18.11
C TRP A 443 -1.44 35.06 -19.04
N SER A 444 -1.42 34.36 -20.19
CA SER A 444 -2.52 34.37 -21.16
C SER A 444 -3.72 33.51 -20.73
N GLU A 445 -3.50 32.51 -19.88
CA GLU A 445 -4.52 31.56 -19.47
C GLU A 445 -5.55 32.23 -18.54
N LYS A 446 -6.80 32.24 -18.99
CA LYS A 446 -7.91 32.93 -18.31
C LYS A 446 -8.48 32.09 -17.17
N SER A 447 -8.33 30.76 -17.24
CA SER A 447 -8.84 29.85 -16.20
C SER A 447 -8.06 29.93 -14.89
N LEU A 448 -6.83 30.47 -14.91
CA LEU A 448 -5.97 30.59 -13.75
C LEU A 448 -6.24 31.88 -12.98
N ASN A 449 -6.32 31.78 -11.65
CA ASN A 449 -6.29 32.95 -10.78
C ASN A 449 -4.84 33.36 -10.43
N ASP A 450 -4.69 34.52 -9.78
CA ASP A 450 -3.36 35.08 -9.47
C ASP A 450 -2.55 34.21 -8.50
N ASP A 451 -3.20 33.49 -7.58
CA ASP A 451 -2.51 32.58 -6.66
C ASP A 451 -1.91 31.40 -7.42
N GLN A 452 -2.69 30.83 -8.34
CA GLN A 452 -2.26 29.72 -9.19
C GLN A 452 -1.16 30.15 -10.16
N ARG A 453 -1.27 31.34 -10.77
CA ARG A 453 -0.21 31.93 -11.61
C ARG A 453 1.09 32.06 -10.83
N ARG A 454 1.05 32.65 -9.63
CA ARG A 454 2.24 32.79 -8.76
C ARG A 454 2.82 31.44 -8.38
N ALA A 455 1.99 30.44 -8.08
CA ALA A 455 2.45 29.09 -7.78
C ALA A 455 3.17 28.44 -8.97
N ILE A 456 2.61 28.54 -10.18
CA ILE A 456 3.23 27.99 -11.40
C ILE A 456 4.55 28.71 -11.72
N LEU A 457 4.59 30.05 -11.62
CA LEU A 457 5.82 30.82 -11.82
C LEU A 457 6.92 30.44 -10.81
N LYS A 458 6.54 30.13 -9.57
CA LYS A 458 7.47 29.63 -8.55
C LYS A 458 8.04 28.26 -8.90
N ILE A 459 7.23 27.35 -9.43
CA ILE A 459 7.69 26.05 -9.93
C ILE A 459 8.67 26.23 -11.10
N LEU A 460 8.34 27.13 -12.01
CA LEU A 460 9.15 27.41 -13.19
C LEU A 460 10.51 28.04 -12.84
N THR A 461 10.58 28.83 -11.77
CA THR A 461 11.82 29.49 -11.31
C THR A 461 12.64 28.64 -10.33
N ALA A 462 12.08 27.56 -9.78
CA ALA A 462 12.79 26.70 -8.83
C ALA A 462 13.96 25.93 -9.49
N LYS A 463 15.13 25.99 -8.83
CA LYS A 463 16.31 25.15 -9.16
C LYS A 463 16.36 23.88 -8.33
N ASP A 464 15.91 23.98 -7.09
CA ASP A 464 16.03 22.92 -6.09
C ASP A 464 14.66 22.29 -5.81
N TYR A 465 13.77 23.02 -5.14
CA TYR A 465 12.38 22.62 -4.96
C TYR A 465 11.41 23.78 -4.78
N ALA A 466 10.12 23.50 -4.99
CA ALA A 466 9.02 24.41 -4.68
C ALA A 466 7.93 23.68 -3.87
N LEU A 467 7.27 24.41 -2.98
CA LEU A 467 6.18 23.87 -2.16
C LEU A 467 4.89 24.59 -2.54
N ILE A 468 3.82 23.84 -2.84
CA ILE A 468 2.49 24.41 -3.09
C ILE A 468 1.58 24.00 -1.95
N LEU A 469 1.19 24.99 -1.14
CA LEU A 469 0.18 24.82 -0.11
C LEU A 469 -1.19 25.05 -0.75
N GLY A 470 -1.86 23.95 -1.07
CA GLY A 470 -3.19 24.00 -1.67
C GLY A 470 -4.27 23.61 -0.66
N MET A 471 -4.92 24.61 -0.10
CA MET A 471 -6.01 24.41 0.86
C MET A 471 -7.25 23.78 0.17
N PRO A 472 -8.27 23.32 0.92
CA PRO A 472 -9.47 22.69 0.35
C PRO A 472 -10.15 23.57 -0.70
N GLY A 473 -10.56 22.97 -1.82
CA GLY A 473 -11.30 23.69 -2.88
C GLY A 473 -10.45 24.66 -3.73
N THR A 474 -9.15 24.83 -3.48
CA THR A 474 -8.31 25.82 -4.19
C THR A 474 -7.85 25.42 -5.60
N GLY A 475 -8.26 24.24 -6.07
CA GLY A 475 -7.90 23.76 -7.41
C GLY A 475 -6.45 23.27 -7.54
N LYS A 476 -5.92 22.59 -6.51
CA LYS A 476 -4.60 21.91 -6.53
C LYS A 476 -4.32 21.16 -7.83
N THR A 477 -5.19 20.20 -8.16
CA THR A 477 -5.06 19.37 -9.36
C THR A 477 -5.08 20.20 -10.64
N SER A 478 -5.93 21.25 -10.70
CA SER A 478 -5.95 22.16 -11.85
C SER A 478 -4.62 22.90 -12.00
N THR A 479 -4.10 23.44 -10.88
CA THR A 479 -2.81 24.15 -10.84
C THR A 479 -1.67 23.25 -11.31
N MET A 480 -1.65 21.98 -10.89
CA MET A 480 -0.66 21.00 -11.33
C MET A 480 -0.76 20.68 -12.82
N VAL A 481 -1.96 20.56 -13.39
CA VAL A 481 -2.15 20.33 -14.83
C VAL A 481 -1.53 21.48 -15.64
N HIS A 482 -1.80 22.73 -15.26
CA HIS A 482 -1.21 23.89 -15.91
C HIS A 482 0.31 23.99 -15.67
N ALA A 483 0.80 23.61 -14.49
CA ALA A 483 2.24 23.53 -14.21
C ALA A 483 2.95 22.49 -15.08
N VAL A 484 2.35 21.29 -15.24
CA VAL A 484 2.87 20.23 -16.13
C VAL A 484 2.93 20.73 -17.56
N LYS A 485 1.85 21.36 -18.06
CA LYS A 485 1.83 21.95 -19.40
C LYS A 485 2.92 23.00 -19.59
N ALA A 486 3.09 23.91 -18.63
CA ALA A 486 4.14 24.93 -18.68
C ALA A 486 5.57 24.33 -18.65
N LEU A 487 5.80 23.27 -17.86
CA LEU A 487 7.08 22.57 -17.83
C LEU A 487 7.36 21.81 -19.14
N LEU A 488 6.33 21.20 -19.75
CA LEU A 488 6.44 20.54 -21.06
C LEU A 488 6.76 21.53 -22.18
N MET A 489 6.25 22.77 -22.12
CA MET A 489 6.61 23.83 -23.07
C MET A 489 8.10 24.20 -23.02
N ARG A 490 8.78 23.94 -21.89
CA ARG A 490 10.24 24.06 -21.75
C ARG A 490 10.99 22.76 -22.08
N GLY A 491 10.30 21.73 -22.59
CA GLY A 491 10.87 20.43 -22.93
C GLY A 491 11.25 19.57 -21.72
N ALA A 492 10.74 19.88 -20.52
CA ALA A 492 11.09 19.15 -19.31
C ALA A 492 10.48 17.74 -19.28
N SER A 493 11.25 16.77 -18.81
CA SER A 493 10.80 15.44 -18.43
C SER A 493 10.26 15.44 -16.99
N ILE A 494 9.10 14.82 -16.78
CA ILE A 494 8.31 14.95 -15.55
C ILE A 494 7.94 13.56 -15.01
N LEU A 495 8.28 13.33 -13.74
CA LEU A 495 7.78 12.22 -12.93
C LEU A 495 6.61 12.72 -12.07
N LEU A 496 5.42 12.19 -12.29
CA LEU A 496 4.22 12.48 -11.50
C LEU A 496 3.98 11.36 -10.48
N THR A 497 3.89 11.71 -9.19
CA THR A 497 3.65 10.72 -8.15
C THR A 497 2.64 11.16 -7.10
N SER A 498 1.99 10.19 -6.47
CA SER A 498 1.24 10.39 -5.23
C SER A 498 1.24 9.08 -4.43
N TYR A 499 0.70 9.11 -3.21
CA TYR A 499 0.59 7.93 -2.36
C TYR A 499 -0.41 6.92 -2.92
N THR A 500 -1.59 7.39 -3.35
CA THR A 500 -2.71 6.54 -3.78
C THR A 500 -2.82 6.49 -5.30
N ASN A 501 -3.34 5.37 -5.83
CA ASN A 501 -3.62 5.28 -7.27
C ASN A 501 -4.67 6.31 -7.70
N SER A 502 -5.72 6.52 -6.90
CA SER A 502 -6.79 7.47 -7.21
C SER A 502 -6.29 8.90 -7.35
N ALA A 503 -5.37 9.37 -6.49
CA ALA A 503 -4.81 10.71 -6.60
C ALA A 503 -4.00 10.89 -7.91
N VAL A 504 -3.16 9.89 -8.24
CA VAL A 504 -2.43 9.89 -9.52
C VAL A 504 -3.41 9.90 -10.70
N ASP A 505 -4.39 9.01 -10.69
CA ASP A 505 -5.30 8.82 -11.82
C ASP A 505 -6.21 10.05 -12.03
N ASN A 506 -6.68 10.69 -10.95
CA ASN A 506 -7.44 11.95 -11.02
C ASN A 506 -6.65 13.08 -11.69
N LEU A 507 -5.35 13.16 -11.44
CA LEU A 507 -4.47 14.12 -12.12
C LEU A 507 -4.32 13.76 -13.60
N LEU A 508 -4.14 12.48 -13.91
CA LEU A 508 -3.97 11.97 -15.27
C LEU A 508 -5.22 12.17 -16.15
N ILE A 509 -6.42 11.96 -15.61
CA ILE A 509 -7.68 12.23 -16.32
C ILE A 509 -7.72 13.69 -16.80
N LYS A 510 -7.33 14.64 -15.94
CA LYS A 510 -7.29 16.06 -16.30
C LYS A 510 -6.17 16.40 -17.27
N LEU A 511 -5.03 15.73 -17.20
CA LEU A 511 -3.96 15.86 -18.20
C LEU A 511 -4.41 15.36 -19.58
N LYS A 512 -5.11 14.21 -19.61
CA LYS A 512 -5.69 13.62 -20.82
C LYS A 512 -6.69 14.58 -21.48
N ALA A 513 -7.55 15.21 -20.68
CA ALA A 513 -8.50 16.22 -21.14
C ALA A 513 -7.82 17.47 -21.76
N GLN A 514 -6.55 17.73 -21.42
CA GLN A 514 -5.74 18.80 -22.02
C GLN A 514 -4.89 18.33 -23.22
N GLY A 515 -5.07 17.08 -23.67
CA GLY A 515 -4.31 16.50 -24.79
C GLY A 515 -2.84 16.25 -24.47
N ILE A 516 -2.50 16.04 -23.19
CA ILE A 516 -1.13 15.73 -22.78
C ILE A 516 -0.92 14.21 -22.74
N ASP A 517 0.07 13.73 -23.47
CA ASP A 517 0.48 12.33 -23.47
C ASP A 517 1.28 11.97 -22.21
N PHE A 518 1.00 10.80 -21.63
CA PHE A 518 1.70 10.26 -20.47
C PHE A 518 1.73 8.73 -20.47
N ILE A 519 2.63 8.15 -19.67
CA ILE A 519 2.67 6.71 -19.37
C ILE A 519 2.30 6.49 -17.91
N ARG A 520 1.32 5.61 -17.67
CA ARG A 520 0.98 5.15 -16.33
C ARG A 520 1.70 3.83 -16.01
N ILE A 521 2.52 3.84 -14.97
CA ILE A 521 3.18 2.64 -14.44
C ILE A 521 2.41 2.15 -13.23
N GLY A 522 1.80 0.97 -13.34
CA GLY A 522 1.01 0.37 -12.27
C GLY A 522 0.37 -0.94 -12.70
N ARG A 523 -0.31 -1.58 -11.76
CA ARG A 523 -1.21 -2.71 -12.04
C ARG A 523 -2.50 -2.16 -12.62
N TYR A 524 -2.93 -2.67 -13.77
CA TYR A 524 -4.10 -2.12 -14.47
C TYR A 524 -5.39 -2.28 -13.65
N GLU A 525 -5.47 -3.32 -12.80
CA GLU A 525 -6.62 -3.57 -11.92
C GLU A 525 -6.84 -2.47 -10.88
N ALA A 526 -5.79 -1.75 -10.51
CA ALA A 526 -5.84 -0.68 -9.52
C ALA A 526 -5.86 0.73 -10.15
N VAL A 527 -5.91 0.81 -11.48
CA VAL A 527 -5.89 2.05 -12.25
C VAL A 527 -7.30 2.36 -12.77
N HIS A 528 -7.70 3.62 -12.70
CA HIS A 528 -9.01 4.08 -13.15
C HIS A 528 -9.25 3.81 -14.65
N GLU A 529 -10.45 3.37 -15.02
CA GLU A 529 -10.82 2.90 -16.37
C GLU A 529 -10.42 3.87 -17.48
N GLU A 530 -10.70 5.17 -17.31
CA GLU A 530 -10.36 6.22 -18.30
C GLU A 530 -8.88 6.35 -18.65
N VAL A 531 -7.97 5.91 -17.77
CA VAL A 531 -6.51 5.99 -17.95
C VAL A 531 -5.88 4.61 -18.12
N GLN A 532 -6.65 3.52 -18.07
CA GLN A 532 -6.12 2.15 -18.23
C GLN A 532 -5.41 1.95 -19.58
N GLU A 533 -5.86 2.58 -20.65
CA GLU A 533 -5.20 2.49 -21.98
C GLU A 533 -3.75 3.03 -21.99
N THR A 534 -3.44 3.96 -21.07
CA THR A 534 -2.09 4.53 -20.92
C THR A 534 -1.19 3.67 -20.03
N CYS A 535 -1.73 2.60 -19.47
CA CYS A 535 -1.04 1.70 -18.57
C CYS A 535 -0.12 0.77 -19.37
N LEU A 536 1.18 0.84 -19.12
CA LEU A 536 2.17 0.07 -19.89
C LEU A 536 1.93 -1.45 -19.81
N SER A 537 1.26 -1.92 -18.74
CA SER A 537 0.92 -3.33 -18.55
C SER A 537 -0.10 -3.89 -19.54
N LEU A 538 -0.92 -3.03 -20.15
CA LEU A 538 -1.93 -3.39 -21.16
C LEU A 538 -1.45 -3.18 -22.60
N MET A 539 -0.31 -2.51 -22.79
CA MET A 539 0.25 -2.27 -24.12
C MET A 539 0.89 -3.54 -24.66
N ASP A 540 0.45 -4.00 -25.83
CA ASP A 540 1.05 -5.14 -26.51
C ASP A 540 2.39 -4.71 -27.12
N MET A 541 3.48 -4.95 -26.38
CA MET A 541 4.85 -4.68 -26.83
C MET A 541 5.63 -5.99 -26.89
N GLU A 542 6.31 -6.20 -28.00
CA GLU A 542 6.94 -7.49 -28.30
C GLU A 542 8.41 -7.52 -27.93
N SER A 543 9.07 -6.37 -27.99
CA SER A 543 10.51 -6.23 -27.74
C SER A 543 10.81 -5.26 -26.59
N THR A 544 12.02 -5.40 -26.03
CA THR A 544 12.50 -4.47 -25.01
C THR A 544 12.87 -3.11 -25.56
N ARG A 545 13.22 -3.05 -26.85
CA ARG A 545 13.52 -1.82 -27.60
C ARG A 545 12.28 -0.95 -27.74
N GLU A 546 11.17 -1.53 -28.16
CA GLU A 546 9.88 -0.83 -28.27
C GLU A 546 9.45 -0.16 -26.95
N ILE A 547 9.58 -0.89 -25.83
CA ILE A 547 9.25 -0.36 -24.50
C ILE A 547 10.15 0.83 -24.16
N LYS A 548 11.45 0.74 -24.48
CA LYS A 548 12.42 1.81 -24.24
C LYS A 548 12.13 3.02 -25.11
N GLU A 549 11.92 2.83 -26.41
CA GLU A 549 11.58 3.89 -27.37
C GLU A 549 10.31 4.63 -26.96
N LYS A 550 9.28 3.91 -26.50
CA LYS A 550 8.04 4.51 -26.01
C LYS A 550 8.26 5.32 -24.73
N LEU A 551 9.02 4.79 -23.77
CA LEU A 551 9.39 5.50 -22.54
C LEU A 551 10.32 6.70 -22.80
N ASP A 552 11.11 6.68 -23.86
CA ASP A 552 11.99 7.78 -24.27
C ASP A 552 11.21 8.87 -25.03
N LYS A 553 10.15 8.51 -25.76
CA LYS A 553 9.30 9.45 -26.51
C LYS A 553 8.37 10.28 -25.63
N ILE A 554 7.96 9.75 -24.48
CA ILE A 554 6.96 10.39 -23.61
C ILE A 554 7.66 11.10 -22.45
N ASN A 555 7.38 12.40 -22.31
CA ASN A 555 7.99 13.25 -21.28
C ASN A 555 7.32 13.14 -19.91
N VAL A 556 6.10 12.61 -19.82
CA VAL A 556 5.37 12.48 -18.54
C VAL A 556 5.21 11.01 -18.17
N VAL A 557 5.77 10.62 -17.02
CA VAL A 557 5.61 9.28 -16.46
C VAL A 557 4.94 9.39 -15.09
N ALA A 558 3.88 8.64 -14.88
CA ALA A 558 3.09 8.65 -13.67
C ALA A 558 3.15 7.30 -12.93
N VAL A 559 3.45 7.34 -11.62
CA VAL A 559 3.61 6.17 -10.77
C VAL A 559 3.29 6.51 -9.31
N THR A 560 2.84 5.55 -8.51
CA THR A 560 2.70 5.78 -7.06
C THR A 560 4.06 5.82 -6.36
N CYS A 561 4.17 6.46 -5.19
CA CYS A 561 5.44 6.57 -4.47
C CYS A 561 6.06 5.21 -4.09
N LEU A 562 5.24 4.19 -3.83
CA LEU A 562 5.71 2.82 -3.58
C LEU A 562 6.00 2.04 -4.89
N GLY A 563 5.42 2.48 -6.00
CA GLY A 563 5.60 1.90 -7.33
C GLY A 563 6.93 2.25 -8.02
N ILE A 564 7.75 3.13 -7.41
CA ILE A 564 9.07 3.54 -7.93
C ILE A 564 10.05 2.38 -8.08
N THR A 565 9.79 1.25 -7.41
CA THR A 565 10.57 0.02 -7.52
C THR A 565 10.38 -0.69 -8.87
N SER A 566 9.51 -0.16 -9.73
CA SER A 566 9.30 -0.66 -11.09
C SER A 566 10.62 -0.69 -11.88
N PRO A 567 11.02 -1.83 -12.44
CA PRO A 567 12.21 -1.94 -13.29
C PRO A 567 12.19 -1.04 -14.54
N LEU A 568 11.00 -0.51 -14.88
CA LEU A 568 10.77 0.41 -15.98
C LEU A 568 11.42 1.79 -15.75
N LEU A 569 11.63 2.15 -14.49
CA LEU A 569 12.25 3.40 -14.08
C LEU A 569 13.76 3.27 -13.87
N THR A 570 14.29 2.05 -13.94
CA THR A 570 15.73 1.81 -13.82
C THR A 570 16.48 2.59 -14.91
N ASN A 571 17.49 3.36 -14.51
CA ASN A 571 18.28 4.25 -15.37
C ASN A 571 17.54 5.42 -16.01
N LYS A 572 16.29 5.70 -15.61
CA LYS A 572 15.58 6.93 -15.98
C LYS A 572 15.92 8.05 -15.02
N ARG A 573 16.04 9.26 -15.55
CA ARG A 573 16.10 10.50 -14.79
C ARG A 573 15.11 11.49 -15.39
N PHE A 574 14.53 12.29 -14.52
CA PHE A 574 13.57 13.32 -14.87
C PHE A 574 14.11 14.68 -14.47
N ASP A 575 13.69 15.72 -15.17
CA ASP A 575 14.02 17.08 -14.78
C ASP A 575 13.25 17.46 -13.51
N VAL A 576 11.98 17.05 -13.43
CA VAL A 576 11.05 17.43 -12.35
C VAL A 576 10.30 16.23 -11.80
N CYS A 577 10.28 16.08 -10.47
CA CYS A 577 9.31 15.22 -9.78
C CYS A 577 8.20 16.10 -9.19
N ILE A 578 6.94 15.87 -9.54
CA ILE A 578 5.79 16.53 -8.91
C ILE A 578 5.06 15.49 -8.06
N MET A 579 4.95 15.77 -6.78
CA MET A 579 4.33 14.88 -5.80
C MET A 579 3.04 15.51 -5.28
N ASP A 580 1.89 14.92 -5.62
CA ASP A 580 0.59 15.31 -5.11
C ASP A 580 0.27 14.60 -3.78
N GLU A 581 -0.54 15.25 -2.95
CA GLU A 581 -0.88 14.84 -1.59
C GLU A 581 0.35 14.58 -0.70
N ALA A 582 1.43 15.35 -0.90
CA ALA A 582 2.70 15.21 -0.20
C ALA A 582 2.58 15.39 1.34
N GLY A 583 1.51 16.05 1.80
CA GLY A 583 1.20 16.18 3.23
C GLY A 583 0.86 14.85 3.91
N GLN A 584 0.37 13.86 3.17
CA GLN A 584 -0.06 12.54 3.66
C GLN A 584 1.03 11.47 3.55
N ILE A 585 2.22 11.82 3.04
CA ILE A 585 3.28 10.85 2.73
C ILE A 585 4.35 10.93 3.81
N THR A 586 4.72 9.78 4.39
CA THR A 586 5.84 9.72 5.33
C THR A 586 7.13 10.15 4.61
N LEU A 587 8.06 10.75 5.36
CA LEU A 587 9.32 11.21 4.79
C LEU A 587 10.07 10.09 4.04
N PRO A 588 10.24 8.86 4.58
CA PRO A 588 11.00 7.81 3.89
C PRO A 588 10.35 7.36 2.58
N VAL A 589 9.01 7.36 2.48
CA VAL A 589 8.32 7.01 1.22
C VAL A 589 8.49 8.13 0.19
N SER A 590 8.47 9.39 0.64
CA SER A 590 8.65 10.56 -0.23
C SER A 590 10.03 10.57 -0.90
N LEU A 591 11.07 10.08 -0.22
CA LEU A 591 12.45 10.06 -0.75
C LEU A 591 12.58 9.26 -2.06
N GLY A 592 11.82 8.17 -2.23
CA GLY A 592 11.95 7.27 -3.38
C GLY A 592 11.83 7.98 -4.73
N PRO A 593 10.69 8.63 -5.04
CA PRO A 593 10.52 9.43 -6.25
C PRO A 593 11.57 10.53 -6.46
N LEU A 594 12.00 11.19 -5.38
CA LEU A 594 12.94 12.32 -5.47
C LEU A 594 14.32 11.90 -5.98
N MET A 595 14.71 10.64 -5.77
CA MET A 595 15.96 10.08 -6.29
C MET A 595 16.01 10.02 -7.82
N PHE A 596 14.86 10.13 -8.51
CA PHE A 596 14.78 10.08 -9.97
C PHE A 596 14.78 11.45 -10.63
N ALA A 597 14.75 12.56 -9.87
CA ALA A 597 14.57 13.90 -10.44
C ALA A 597 15.67 14.91 -10.08
N SER A 598 15.86 15.90 -10.95
CA SER A 598 16.76 17.02 -10.71
C SER A 598 16.17 18.07 -9.76
N LYS A 599 14.88 18.37 -9.88
CA LYS A 599 14.17 19.25 -8.96
C LYS A 599 12.86 18.63 -8.57
N PHE A 600 12.25 19.09 -7.48
CA PHE A 600 10.98 18.55 -7.04
C PHE A 600 9.96 19.60 -6.61
N VAL A 601 8.69 19.27 -6.80
CA VAL A 601 7.55 20.09 -6.40
C VAL A 601 6.70 19.23 -5.49
N LEU A 602 6.53 19.68 -4.25
CA LEU A 602 5.62 19.03 -3.30
C LEU A 602 4.33 19.83 -3.24
N VAL A 603 3.21 19.17 -3.51
CA VAL A 603 1.88 19.75 -3.49
C VAL A 603 1.08 19.05 -2.41
N GLY A 604 0.49 19.83 -1.51
CA GLY A 604 -0.27 19.25 -0.41
C GLY A 604 -0.83 20.29 0.54
N ASP A 605 -1.34 19.79 1.65
CA ASP A 605 -1.89 20.59 2.73
C ASP A 605 -1.56 19.93 4.07
N HIS A 606 -0.58 20.48 4.79
CA HIS A 606 -0.19 19.97 6.10
C HIS A 606 -1.22 20.30 7.19
N TYR A 607 -2.26 21.07 6.88
CA TYR A 607 -3.41 21.27 7.77
C TYR A 607 -4.48 20.18 7.62
N GLN A 608 -4.44 19.36 6.56
CA GLN A 608 -5.28 18.17 6.40
C GLN A 608 -4.61 16.93 7.03
N LEU A 609 -5.11 15.72 6.74
CA LEU A 609 -4.63 14.50 7.39
C LEU A 609 -3.12 14.30 7.19
N PRO A 610 -2.36 14.07 8.29
CA PRO A 610 -0.95 13.69 8.20
C PRO A 610 -0.81 12.23 7.70
N PRO A 611 0.41 11.74 7.45
CA PRO A 611 0.66 10.35 7.16
C PRO A 611 0.09 9.44 8.26
N LEU A 612 -0.51 8.31 7.84
CA LEU A 612 -1.06 7.34 8.77
C LEU A 612 0.07 6.57 9.46
N VAL A 613 0.20 6.77 10.78
CA VAL A 613 1.13 6.07 11.67
C VAL A 613 0.32 5.37 12.74
N GLN A 614 0.47 4.05 12.86
CA GLN A 614 -0.31 3.24 13.80
C GLN A 614 0.34 3.19 15.18
N SER A 615 1.68 3.17 15.23
CA SER A 615 2.42 3.15 16.47
C SER A 615 2.35 4.52 17.16
N PRO A 616 1.77 4.61 18.38
CA PRO A 616 1.67 5.87 19.10
C PRO A 616 3.06 6.41 19.45
N GLU A 617 4.00 5.54 19.83
CA GLU A 617 5.39 5.91 20.13
C GLU A 617 6.10 6.48 18.88
N ALA A 618 5.91 5.87 17.70
CA ALA A 618 6.50 6.39 16.47
C ALA A 618 5.89 7.74 16.08
N LYS A 619 4.58 7.90 16.28
CA LYS A 619 3.86 9.16 16.04
C LYS A 619 4.38 10.29 16.92
N GLU A 620 4.48 10.07 18.24
CA GLU A 620 5.00 11.07 19.19
C GLU A 620 6.44 11.51 18.87
N ASN A 621 7.25 10.61 18.30
CA ASN A 621 8.63 10.91 17.88
C ASN A 621 8.73 11.53 16.46
N GLY A 622 7.59 11.80 15.81
CA GLY A 622 7.48 12.59 14.58
C GLY A 622 7.48 11.78 13.28
N MET A 623 7.06 10.51 13.30
CA MET A 623 6.90 9.73 12.07
C MET A 623 5.76 10.22 11.16
N ASP A 624 4.79 10.93 11.74
CA ASP A 624 3.68 11.61 11.06
C ASP A 624 4.05 13.00 10.53
N VAL A 625 5.30 13.44 10.71
CA VAL A 625 5.80 14.66 10.07
C VAL A 625 6.19 14.33 8.63
N SER A 626 5.35 14.74 7.69
CA SER A 626 5.63 14.59 6.25
C SER A 626 6.81 15.46 5.81
N LEU A 627 7.43 15.09 4.68
CA LEU A 627 8.50 15.91 4.09
C LEU A 627 7.98 17.30 3.71
N PHE A 628 6.72 17.39 3.26
CA PHE A 628 6.07 18.67 2.96
C PHE A 628 5.97 19.56 4.19
N CYS A 629 5.54 19.02 5.34
CA CYS A 629 5.45 19.77 6.60
C CYS A 629 6.85 20.25 7.04
N ARG A 630 7.82 19.34 7.11
CA ARG A 630 9.21 19.65 7.51
C ARG A 630 9.83 20.78 6.70
N LEU A 631 9.71 20.74 5.36
CA LEU A 631 10.27 21.78 4.50
C LEU A 631 9.45 23.08 4.54
N SER A 632 8.14 22.99 4.76
CA SER A 632 7.27 24.17 4.91
C SER A 632 7.61 24.98 6.16
N GLU A 633 7.87 24.29 7.29
CA GLU A 633 8.27 24.93 8.54
C GLU A 633 9.68 25.52 8.47
N ALA A 634 10.62 24.78 7.86
CA ALA A 634 12.01 25.24 7.71
C ALA A 634 12.15 26.40 6.71
N HIS A 635 11.33 26.42 5.67
CA HIS A 635 11.46 27.37 4.56
C HIS A 635 10.11 27.95 4.10
N PRO A 636 9.46 28.80 4.91
CA PRO A 636 8.17 29.42 4.55
C PRO A 636 8.22 30.19 3.22
N GLN A 637 9.38 30.78 2.90
CA GLN A 637 9.61 31.50 1.64
C GLN A 637 9.57 30.60 0.40
N ALA A 638 9.67 29.26 0.54
CA ALA A 638 9.55 28.31 -0.56
C ALA A 638 8.10 27.96 -0.88
N ILE A 639 7.15 28.32 -0.01
CA ILE A 639 5.72 28.02 -0.15
C ILE A 639 5.05 29.00 -1.11
N ALA A 640 4.28 28.48 -2.06
CA ALA A 640 3.25 29.21 -2.78
C ALA A 640 1.89 28.77 -2.25
N THR A 641 1.15 29.70 -1.66
CA THR A 641 -0.15 29.41 -1.05
C THR A 641 -1.29 29.74 -2.01
N LEU A 642 -2.20 28.79 -2.19
CA LEU A 642 -3.44 29.01 -2.94
C LEU A 642 -4.52 29.48 -1.96
N HIS A 643 -5.06 30.69 -2.14
CA HIS A 643 -6.04 31.28 -1.23
C HIS A 643 -7.47 31.18 -1.78
N SER A 644 -7.66 31.38 -3.09
CA SER A 644 -8.98 31.33 -3.73
C SER A 644 -9.52 29.90 -3.84
N GLN A 645 -10.64 29.61 -3.18
CA GLN A 645 -11.33 28.32 -3.18
C GLN A 645 -12.65 28.35 -3.95
N TYR A 646 -12.99 27.25 -4.62
CA TYR A 646 -14.16 27.13 -5.51
C TYR A 646 -15.10 25.98 -5.10
N ARG A 647 -15.13 25.64 -3.80
CA ARG A 647 -15.92 24.55 -3.25
C ARG A 647 -17.00 25.04 -2.29
N MET A 648 -16.60 25.66 -1.20
CA MET A 648 -17.43 25.97 -0.04
C MET A 648 -18.12 27.33 -0.20
N CYS A 649 -19.39 27.44 0.18
CA CYS A 649 -20.03 28.74 0.35
C CYS A 649 -19.39 29.54 1.50
N ALA A 650 -19.70 30.84 1.58
CA ALA A 650 -19.07 31.77 2.51
C ALA A 650 -19.13 31.28 3.97
N ALA A 651 -20.31 30.86 4.43
CA ALA A 651 -20.53 30.43 5.82
C ALA A 651 -19.72 29.17 6.19
N ILE A 652 -19.62 28.19 5.28
CA ILE A 652 -18.85 26.96 5.51
C ILE A 652 -17.35 27.27 5.50
N MET A 653 -16.90 28.13 4.59
CA MET A 653 -15.51 28.58 4.53
C MET A 653 -15.10 29.35 5.80
N GLU A 654 -16.00 30.20 6.31
CA GLU A 654 -15.76 30.99 7.52
C GLU A 654 -15.48 30.11 8.74
N LEU A 655 -16.20 29.00 8.92
CA LEU A 655 -15.88 28.01 9.96
C LEU A 655 -14.43 27.52 9.86
N SER A 656 -14.02 27.09 8.66
CA SER A 656 -12.67 26.56 8.42
C SER A 656 -11.59 27.63 8.63
N ASN A 657 -11.88 28.88 8.25
CA ASN A 657 -10.99 30.03 8.46
C ASN A 657 -10.84 30.38 9.94
N ALA A 658 -11.93 30.40 10.70
CA ALA A 658 -11.94 30.70 12.12
C ALA A 658 -11.19 29.63 12.92
N LEU A 659 -11.34 28.36 12.54
CA LEU A 659 -10.79 27.23 13.28
C LEU A 659 -9.32 26.94 12.94
N ILE A 660 -8.92 27.07 11.66
CA ILE A 660 -7.67 26.46 11.18
C ILE A 660 -6.86 27.42 10.29
N TYR A 661 -7.48 27.99 9.27
CA TYR A 661 -6.71 28.69 8.22
C TYR A 661 -6.45 30.18 8.53
N GLY A 662 -6.95 30.73 9.63
CA GLY A 662 -6.66 32.10 10.07
C GLY A 662 -6.99 33.14 9.00
N ASN A 663 -8.20 33.07 8.43
CA ASN A 663 -8.70 33.96 7.37
C ASN A 663 -7.88 33.95 6.06
N ARG A 664 -7.10 32.89 5.80
CA ARG A 664 -6.33 32.77 4.55
C ARG A 664 -7.16 32.29 3.36
N LEU A 665 -8.30 31.63 3.56
CA LEU A 665 -9.19 31.20 2.46
C LEU A 665 -10.12 32.34 2.03
N ARG A 666 -10.37 32.44 0.72
CA ARG A 666 -11.37 33.35 0.12
C ARG A 666 -12.18 32.65 -0.97
N CYS A 667 -13.46 32.98 -1.11
CA CYS A 667 -14.27 32.48 -2.21
C CYS A 667 -13.72 32.97 -3.56
N GLY A 668 -13.60 32.06 -4.51
CA GLY A 668 -13.04 32.33 -5.84
C GLY A 668 -14.03 32.99 -6.81
N SER A 669 -15.33 32.96 -6.50
CA SER A 669 -16.39 33.64 -7.25
C SER A 669 -17.59 33.95 -6.34
N ILE A 670 -18.38 34.96 -6.73
CA ILE A 670 -19.64 35.34 -6.05
C ILE A 670 -20.68 34.20 -6.12
N GLU A 671 -20.63 33.39 -7.17
CA GLU A 671 -21.50 32.21 -7.33
C GLU A 671 -21.23 31.14 -6.26
N VAL A 672 -19.95 30.90 -5.94
CA VAL A 672 -19.57 29.95 -4.88
C VAL A 672 -19.90 30.55 -3.52
N GLU A 673 -19.64 31.84 -3.33
CA GLU A 673 -19.91 32.56 -2.08
C GLU A 673 -21.38 32.42 -1.63
N ASN A 674 -22.31 32.64 -2.57
CA ASN A 674 -23.76 32.61 -2.36
C ASN A 674 -24.40 31.26 -2.77
N ALA A 675 -23.63 30.19 -2.85
CA ALA A 675 -24.15 28.89 -3.27
C ALA A 675 -25.08 28.29 -2.20
N GLU A 676 -26.35 28.07 -2.55
CA GLU A 676 -27.37 27.50 -1.68
C GLU A 676 -27.89 26.15 -2.19
N LEU A 677 -28.34 25.30 -1.27
CA LEU A 677 -28.97 24.02 -1.60
C LEU A 677 -30.43 24.27 -2.01
N LYS A 678 -30.78 23.96 -3.26
CA LYS A 678 -32.13 24.19 -3.81
C LYS A 678 -33.03 23.00 -3.55
N TYR A 679 -34.24 23.23 -3.04
CA TYR A 679 -35.23 22.19 -2.75
C TYR A 679 -36.45 22.28 -3.66
N SER A 680 -37.07 21.15 -3.96
CA SER A 680 -38.43 21.13 -4.51
C SER A 680 -39.46 21.23 -3.37
N CYS A 681 -40.39 22.18 -3.51
CA CYS A 681 -41.36 22.51 -2.46
C CYS A 681 -42.67 21.75 -2.67
N SER A 682 -42.79 20.52 -2.14
CA SER A 682 -44.06 19.79 -2.25
C SER A 682 -44.38 18.75 -1.16
N THR A 683 -43.55 18.58 -0.12
CA THR A 683 -43.78 17.53 0.90
C THR A 683 -43.83 18.09 2.34
N SER A 684 -44.85 17.64 3.10
CA SER A 684 -45.01 17.92 4.53
C SER A 684 -43.92 17.19 5.32
N ALA A 685 -43.11 17.94 6.06
CA ALA A 685 -42.11 17.41 6.98
C ALA A 685 -42.32 18.03 8.38
N PRO A 686 -41.91 17.33 9.46
CA PRO A 686 -41.87 17.88 10.81
C PRO A 686 -41.17 19.25 10.88
N ALA A 687 -41.64 20.13 11.77
CA ALA A 687 -41.16 21.51 11.87
C ALA A 687 -39.63 21.60 12.09
N TRP A 688 -39.08 20.74 12.95
CA TRP A 688 -37.63 20.69 13.20
C TRP A 688 -36.82 20.31 11.95
N LEU A 689 -37.36 19.41 11.10
CA LEU A 689 -36.72 19.05 9.83
C LEU A 689 -36.78 20.19 8.82
N LEU A 690 -37.85 20.98 8.81
CA LEU A 690 -37.94 22.17 7.97
C LEU A 690 -36.88 23.21 8.34
N GLU A 691 -36.60 23.36 9.63
CA GLU A 691 -35.58 24.26 10.14
C GLU A 691 -34.16 23.75 9.80
N VAL A 692 -33.89 22.45 9.99
CA VAL A 692 -32.64 21.80 9.53
C VAL A 692 -32.43 21.96 8.01
N LEU A 693 -33.51 22.00 7.24
CA LEU A 693 -33.45 22.13 5.79
C LEU A 693 -33.55 23.59 5.31
N ASN A 694 -33.47 24.57 6.19
CA ASN A 694 -33.51 25.97 5.79
C ASN A 694 -32.34 26.30 4.83
N PRO A 695 -32.60 26.75 3.58
CA PRO A 695 -31.53 27.09 2.64
C PRO A 695 -30.70 28.29 3.10
N ASN A 696 -31.32 29.23 3.82
CA ASN A 696 -30.65 30.43 4.34
C ASN A 696 -29.67 30.13 5.49
N GLN A 697 -29.64 28.88 5.97
CA GLN A 697 -28.71 28.41 6.98
C GLN A 697 -27.82 27.29 6.39
N PRO A 698 -26.70 27.65 5.75
CA PRO A 698 -25.79 26.67 5.16
C PRO A 698 -25.14 25.74 6.19
N VAL A 699 -24.98 26.21 7.44
CA VAL A 699 -24.32 25.49 8.53
C VAL A 699 -25.32 25.30 9.65
N ILE A 700 -25.57 24.04 10.02
CA ILE A 700 -26.48 23.69 11.10
C ILE A 700 -25.86 22.65 12.02
N PHE A 701 -26.03 22.82 13.32
CA PHE A 701 -25.67 21.86 14.34
C PHE A 701 -26.90 21.43 15.14
N ILE A 702 -27.22 20.14 15.04
CA ILE A 702 -28.31 19.48 15.76
C ILE A 702 -27.78 18.99 17.10
N ASN A 703 -28.12 19.71 18.16
CA ASN A 703 -27.76 19.36 19.52
C ASN A 703 -28.64 18.23 20.06
N THR A 704 -28.02 17.12 20.44
CA THR A 704 -28.69 15.92 20.96
C THR A 704 -28.78 15.89 22.49
N ASP A 705 -28.31 16.91 23.22
CA ASP A 705 -28.27 16.90 24.70
C ASP A 705 -29.66 16.77 25.37
N SER A 706 -30.72 17.17 24.68
CA SER A 706 -32.11 17.03 25.17
C SER A 706 -32.69 15.61 24.98
N LEU A 707 -31.96 14.74 24.29
CA LEU A 707 -32.30 13.35 23.99
C LEU A 707 -31.37 12.41 24.76
N PRO A 708 -31.80 11.18 25.11
CA PRO A 708 -30.91 10.17 25.68
C PRO A 708 -30.00 9.54 24.60
N ALA A 709 -29.31 10.38 23.83
CA ALA A 709 -28.49 10.01 22.67
C ALA A 709 -27.08 9.64 23.10
N TYR A 710 -26.94 8.61 23.93
CA TYR A 710 -25.66 8.17 24.47
C TYR A 710 -24.91 7.23 23.52
N GLU A 711 -23.58 7.26 23.61
CA GLU A 711 -22.72 6.33 22.89
C GLU A 711 -22.90 4.90 23.42
N THR A 712 -22.98 3.94 22.51
CA THR A 712 -22.94 2.50 22.82
C THR A 712 -21.53 1.98 22.50
N ASN A 713 -20.98 1.16 23.39
CA ASN A 713 -19.64 0.61 23.27
C ASN A 713 -19.68 -0.91 23.30
N ASP A 714 -19.80 -1.53 22.13
CA ASP A 714 -19.70 -2.97 21.98
C ASP A 714 -18.29 -3.37 21.57
N ARG A 715 -17.56 -4.08 22.44
CA ARG A 715 -16.27 -4.73 22.11
C ARG A 715 -15.26 -3.84 21.34
N LYS A 716 -15.10 -2.55 21.73
CA LYS A 716 -14.26 -1.50 21.08
C LYS A 716 -14.85 -0.84 19.81
N ALA A 717 -16.09 -1.12 19.45
CA ALA A 717 -16.83 -0.46 18.39
C ALA A 717 -17.75 0.61 19.00
N LEU A 718 -17.41 1.88 18.79
CA LEU A 718 -18.19 3.02 19.28
C LEU A 718 -19.25 3.42 18.25
N ASN A 719 -20.52 3.47 18.64
CA ASN A 719 -21.61 3.93 17.79
C ASN A 719 -22.64 4.72 18.60
N ASN A 720 -23.55 5.40 17.90
CA ASN A 720 -24.65 6.17 18.50
C ASN A 720 -25.92 5.96 17.65
N PRO A 721 -26.83 5.07 18.09
CA PRO A 721 -28.05 4.76 17.34
C PRO A 721 -29.00 5.95 17.17
N ILE A 722 -29.04 6.88 18.12
CA ILE A 722 -29.91 8.05 18.02
C ILE A 722 -29.38 9.04 16.99
N GLU A 723 -28.07 9.29 16.96
CA GLU A 723 -27.48 10.09 15.88
C GLU A 723 -27.69 9.43 14.52
N ALA A 724 -27.54 8.10 14.41
CA ALA A 724 -27.78 7.38 13.15
C ALA A 724 -29.23 7.54 12.67
N TYR A 725 -30.19 7.51 13.59
CA TYR A 725 -31.60 7.77 13.29
C TYR A 725 -31.84 9.19 12.78
N ILE A 726 -31.30 10.21 13.46
CA ILE A 726 -31.43 11.62 13.04
C ILE A 726 -30.86 11.80 11.62
N ILE A 727 -29.68 11.25 11.36
CA ILE A 727 -29.03 11.29 10.05
C ILE A 727 -29.92 10.65 8.98
N ALA A 728 -30.55 9.50 9.28
CA ALA A 728 -31.42 8.81 8.34
C ALA A 728 -32.69 9.62 8.00
N GLU A 729 -33.36 10.21 9.00
CA GLU A 729 -34.55 11.03 8.76
C GLU A 729 -34.23 12.31 7.97
N VAL A 730 -33.10 12.97 8.28
CA VAL A 730 -32.63 14.14 7.51
C VAL A 730 -32.32 13.74 6.07
N THR A 731 -31.61 12.63 5.87
CA THR A 731 -31.24 12.13 4.53
C THR A 731 -32.48 11.78 3.70
N LYS A 732 -33.42 11.04 4.28
CA LYS A 732 -34.69 10.71 3.66
C LYS A 732 -35.45 11.97 3.25
N THR A 733 -35.51 12.97 4.13
CA THR A 733 -36.22 14.23 3.84
C THR A 733 -35.53 15.04 2.74
N LEU A 734 -34.20 15.05 2.68
CA LEU A 734 -33.43 15.67 1.59
C LEU A 734 -33.77 15.03 0.24
N VAL A 735 -33.78 13.70 0.18
CA VAL A 735 -34.08 12.96 -1.05
C VAL A 735 -35.54 13.13 -1.47
N LEU A 736 -36.48 13.09 -0.51
CA LEU A 736 -37.91 13.38 -0.77
C LEU A 736 -38.16 14.80 -1.27
N ARG A 737 -37.22 15.73 -1.05
CA ARG A 737 -37.26 17.11 -1.56
C ARG A 737 -36.47 17.32 -2.84
N GLY A 738 -36.08 16.23 -3.50
CA GLY A 738 -35.49 16.25 -4.84
C GLY A 738 -33.98 16.46 -4.87
N ILE A 739 -33.28 16.30 -3.75
CA ILE A 739 -31.81 16.21 -3.75
C ILE A 739 -31.42 14.79 -4.15
N GLU A 740 -30.59 14.65 -5.17
CA GLU A 740 -30.12 13.34 -5.60
C GLU A 740 -29.17 12.74 -4.56
N GLY A 741 -29.25 11.42 -4.34
CA GLY A 741 -28.40 10.75 -3.34
C GLY A 741 -26.90 10.91 -3.61
N GLN A 742 -26.52 11.10 -4.87
CA GLN A 742 -25.14 11.36 -5.28
C GLN A 742 -24.59 12.72 -4.81
N ASP A 743 -25.46 13.68 -4.47
CA ASP A 743 -25.11 15.02 -3.99
C ASP A 743 -25.07 15.10 -2.45
N ILE A 744 -25.37 13.99 -1.77
CA ILE A 744 -25.37 13.84 -0.32
C ILE A 744 -24.22 12.93 0.10
N GLY A 745 -23.45 13.38 1.09
CA GLY A 745 -22.43 12.58 1.74
C GLY A 745 -22.63 12.52 3.24
N ILE A 746 -22.43 11.34 3.82
CA ILE A 746 -22.48 11.14 5.27
C ILE A 746 -21.09 10.74 5.77
N ILE A 747 -20.62 11.48 6.77
CA ILE A 747 -19.28 11.34 7.33
C ILE A 747 -19.36 11.10 8.84
N THR A 748 -18.52 10.19 9.34
CA THR A 748 -18.40 9.94 10.77
C THR A 748 -16.97 9.52 11.14
N PRO A 749 -16.47 9.76 12.37
CA PRO A 749 -15.11 9.34 12.76
C PRO A 749 -14.95 7.82 12.89
N TYR A 750 -16.03 7.08 13.16
CA TYR A 750 -15.96 5.67 13.56
C TYR A 750 -16.55 4.75 12.49
N ASN A 751 -15.83 3.68 12.13
CA ASN A 751 -16.31 2.69 11.14
C ASN A 751 -17.60 2.00 11.60
N SER A 752 -17.74 1.71 12.88
CA SER A 752 -18.93 1.11 13.48
C SER A 752 -20.18 1.99 13.31
N GLN A 753 -20.03 3.31 13.46
CA GLN A 753 -21.12 4.24 13.18
C GLN A 753 -21.45 4.28 11.67
N ALA A 754 -20.43 4.29 10.80
CA ALA A 754 -20.66 4.30 9.36
C ALA A 754 -21.45 3.05 8.91
N ASN A 755 -21.19 1.90 9.53
CA ASN A 755 -21.92 0.66 9.26
C ASN A 755 -23.36 0.71 9.81
N LEU A 756 -23.54 1.23 11.02
CA LEU A 756 -24.87 1.41 11.60
C LEU A 756 -25.74 2.34 10.73
N ILE A 757 -25.20 3.48 10.31
CA ILE A 757 -25.89 4.42 9.41
C ILE A 757 -26.24 3.72 8.09
N ARG A 758 -25.33 2.93 7.52
CA ARG A 758 -25.59 2.19 6.27
C ARG A 758 -26.73 1.17 6.40
N GLY A 759 -26.92 0.59 7.59
CA GLY A 759 -28.05 -0.30 7.86
C GLY A 759 -29.39 0.42 8.02
N VAL A 760 -29.38 1.70 8.43
CA VAL A 760 -30.59 2.48 8.73
C VAL A 760 -31.02 3.37 7.56
N VAL A 761 -30.08 3.88 6.76
CA VAL A 761 -30.34 4.73 5.59
C VAL A 761 -30.72 3.85 4.39
N SER A 762 -31.94 4.04 3.88
CA SER A 762 -32.44 3.30 2.71
C SER A 762 -31.98 3.88 1.37
N GLU A 763 -31.61 5.16 1.35
CA GLU A 763 -31.29 5.90 0.14
C GLU A 763 -29.85 5.62 -0.34
N PRO A 764 -29.60 5.62 -1.67
CA PRO A 764 -28.28 5.38 -2.23
C PRO A 764 -27.38 6.62 -2.06
N VAL A 765 -26.84 6.80 -0.85
CA VAL A 765 -25.94 7.90 -0.48
C VAL A 765 -24.55 7.41 -0.10
N GLU A 766 -23.55 8.28 -0.23
CA GLU A 766 -22.17 7.92 0.05
C GLU A 766 -21.87 8.02 1.57
N ILE A 767 -21.57 6.88 2.21
CA ILE A 767 -21.32 6.78 3.66
C ILE A 767 -19.91 6.25 3.93
N HIS A 768 -19.02 7.12 4.43
CA HIS A 768 -17.64 6.75 4.77
C HIS A 768 -17.13 7.41 6.04
N THR A 769 -15.98 6.93 6.54
CA THR A 769 -15.24 7.63 7.59
C THR A 769 -14.57 8.88 7.07
N ILE A 770 -14.24 9.82 7.96
CA ILE A 770 -13.50 11.06 7.62
C ILE A 770 -12.26 10.76 6.76
N ASP A 771 -11.43 9.79 7.18
CA ASP A 771 -10.21 9.39 6.49
C ASP A 771 -10.47 8.90 5.05
N LYS A 772 -11.55 8.13 4.85
CA LYS A 772 -11.93 7.59 3.53
C LYS A 772 -12.61 8.62 2.62
N TYR A 773 -13.19 9.68 3.19
CA TYR A 773 -13.84 10.78 2.46
C TYR A 773 -12.84 11.82 1.92
N GLN A 774 -11.55 11.66 2.20
CA GLN A 774 -10.53 12.62 1.77
C GLN A 774 -10.47 12.74 0.23
N GLY A 775 -10.30 13.98 -0.24
CA GLY A 775 -10.27 14.31 -1.67
C GLY A 775 -11.64 14.37 -2.35
N ARG A 776 -12.71 13.91 -1.67
CA ARG A 776 -14.10 13.99 -2.17
C ARG A 776 -14.78 15.26 -1.68
N ASP A 777 -15.91 15.61 -2.27
CA ASP A 777 -16.81 16.69 -1.84
C ASP A 777 -18.24 16.45 -2.38
N LYS A 778 -19.22 17.04 -1.69
CA LYS A 778 -20.65 16.94 -2.02
C LYS A 778 -21.36 18.26 -1.78
N ASP A 779 -22.53 18.42 -2.39
CA ASP A 779 -23.36 19.60 -2.19
C ASP A 779 -23.86 19.70 -0.75
N CYS A 780 -24.30 18.58 -0.18
CA CYS A 780 -24.71 18.45 1.22
C CYS A 780 -23.86 17.40 1.95
N ILE A 781 -23.29 17.76 3.10
CA ILE A 781 -22.61 16.80 3.99
C ILE A 781 -23.31 16.75 5.33
N LEU A 782 -23.55 15.52 5.80
CA LEU A 782 -24.02 15.24 7.15
C LEU A 782 -22.88 14.63 7.97
N VAL A 783 -22.67 15.13 9.19
CA VAL A 783 -21.62 14.65 10.10
C VAL A 783 -22.23 14.12 11.38
N SER A 784 -21.93 12.87 11.74
CA SER A 784 -22.27 12.27 13.04
C SER A 784 -21.01 12.16 13.90
N PHE A 785 -20.98 12.88 15.02
CA PHE A 785 -19.84 12.93 15.94
C PHE A 785 -19.77 11.76 16.92
N VAL A 786 -20.88 11.08 17.16
CA VAL A 786 -21.06 9.83 17.95
C VAL A 786 -20.87 10.00 19.45
N ARG A 787 -19.82 10.72 19.87
CA ARG A 787 -19.41 10.84 21.27
C ARG A 787 -20.45 11.57 22.09
N SER A 788 -21.01 10.87 23.06
CA SER A 788 -22.02 11.40 23.99
C SER A 788 -22.04 10.56 25.26
N CYS A 789 -21.71 11.15 26.42
CA CYS A 789 -21.65 10.41 27.68
C CYS A 789 -22.19 11.21 28.88
N GLU A 790 -22.81 10.50 29.84
CA GLU A 790 -23.40 11.11 31.05
C GLU A 790 -22.37 11.82 31.94
N ASN A 791 -21.13 11.31 31.96
CA ASN A 791 -20.00 11.91 32.67
C ASN A 791 -18.86 12.22 31.68
N PRO A 792 -18.82 13.44 31.10
CA PRO A 792 -17.83 13.82 30.10
C PRO A 792 -16.41 13.87 30.69
N ARG A 793 -15.55 12.94 30.28
CA ARG A 793 -14.10 13.01 30.55
C ARG A 793 -13.38 13.78 29.45
N ASN A 794 -12.21 14.33 29.77
CA ASN A 794 -11.36 15.00 28.80
C ASN A 794 -10.87 13.97 27.76
N ASN A 795 -11.47 13.99 26.57
CA ASN A 795 -11.23 13.00 25.51
C ASN A 795 -10.31 13.55 24.41
N THR A 796 -9.26 14.29 24.81
CA THR A 796 -8.24 14.82 23.88
C THR A 796 -7.50 13.72 23.11
N SER A 797 -7.47 12.49 23.63
CA SER A 797 -6.90 11.31 22.96
C SER A 797 -7.87 10.57 22.02
N SER A 798 -9.14 10.99 21.94
CA SER A 798 -10.11 10.39 21.01
C SER A 798 -9.88 10.85 19.57
N LEU A 799 -10.44 10.13 18.58
CA LEU A 799 -10.38 10.52 17.16
C LEU A 799 -10.94 11.93 16.88
N LEU A 800 -11.74 12.48 17.81
CA LEU A 800 -12.27 13.84 17.74
C LEU A 800 -11.34 14.93 18.28
N GLY A 801 -10.28 14.55 19.01
CA GLY A 801 -9.22 15.47 19.44
C GLY A 801 -8.25 15.85 18.32
N ASP A 802 -8.24 15.08 17.23
CA ASP A 802 -7.42 15.33 16.05
C ASP A 802 -8.07 16.40 15.15
N TRP A 803 -7.53 17.62 15.24
CA TRP A 803 -8.03 18.77 14.50
C TRP A 803 -7.92 18.61 12.98
N HIS A 804 -7.00 17.78 12.47
CA HIS A 804 -6.88 17.52 11.03
C HIS A 804 -8.11 16.77 10.49
N ARG A 805 -8.67 15.83 11.28
CA ARG A 805 -9.89 15.09 10.92
C ARG A 805 -11.10 16.03 10.89
N ILE A 806 -11.21 16.91 11.88
CA ILE A 806 -12.26 17.92 11.92
C ILE A 806 -12.16 18.85 10.70
N ASN A 807 -10.96 19.31 10.35
CA ASN A 807 -10.72 20.08 9.13
C ASN A 807 -11.26 19.38 7.89
N VAL A 808 -10.92 18.10 7.71
CA VAL A 808 -11.37 17.34 6.55
C VAL A 808 -12.89 17.26 6.54
N ALA A 809 -13.53 16.92 7.67
CA ALA A 809 -14.98 16.80 7.77
C ALA A 809 -15.70 18.11 7.38
N LEU A 810 -15.25 19.26 7.91
CA LEU A 810 -15.86 20.56 7.65
C LEU A 810 -15.69 21.02 6.19
N THR A 811 -14.62 20.59 5.52
CA THR A 811 -14.24 21.08 4.18
C THR A 811 -14.72 20.18 3.03
N ARG A 812 -15.61 19.22 3.32
CA ARG A 812 -16.24 18.35 2.30
C ARG A 812 -17.52 18.91 1.70
N ALA A 813 -18.21 19.81 2.43
CA ALA A 813 -19.48 20.39 1.99
C ALA A 813 -19.26 21.55 1.01
N LYS A 814 -20.11 21.65 -0.02
CA LYS A 814 -20.15 22.82 -0.92
C LYS A 814 -21.19 23.84 -0.49
N LYS A 815 -22.43 23.40 -0.29
CA LYS A 815 -23.60 24.28 -0.12
C LYS A 815 -24.21 24.17 1.27
N LYS A 816 -24.27 22.97 1.84
CA LYS A 816 -24.86 22.74 3.16
C LYS A 816 -24.07 21.74 4.00
N LEU A 817 -23.86 22.07 5.27
CA LEU A 817 -23.19 21.26 6.27
C LEU A 817 -24.12 21.08 7.48
N ILE A 818 -24.52 19.84 7.73
CA ILE A 818 -25.38 19.47 8.87
C ILE A 818 -24.55 18.60 9.81
N MET A 819 -24.47 19.02 11.07
CA MET A 819 -23.69 18.34 12.10
C MET A 819 -24.62 17.83 13.19
N VAL A 820 -24.37 16.64 13.72
CA VAL A 820 -25.18 16.02 14.78
C VAL A 820 -24.27 15.55 15.91
N GLY A 821 -24.59 15.94 17.14
CA GLY A 821 -23.90 15.43 18.34
C GLY A 821 -24.26 16.15 19.63
N SER A 822 -23.64 15.72 20.73
CA SER A 822 -23.84 16.29 22.07
C SER A 822 -22.96 17.52 22.29
N CYS A 823 -23.56 18.70 22.46
CA CYS A 823 -22.79 19.93 22.73
C CYS A 823 -22.05 19.84 24.07
N ALA A 824 -22.68 19.28 25.11
CA ALA A 824 -22.07 19.09 26.42
C ALA A 824 -20.80 18.23 26.38
N THR A 825 -20.79 17.18 25.54
CA THR A 825 -19.65 16.28 25.40
C THR A 825 -18.56 16.88 24.51
N LEU A 826 -18.93 17.43 23.35
CA LEU A 826 -17.98 17.94 22.36
C LEU A 826 -17.29 19.22 22.82
N SER A 827 -17.96 20.07 23.60
CA SER A 827 -17.38 21.32 24.15
C SER A 827 -16.19 21.10 25.11
N LYS A 828 -15.93 19.85 25.52
CA LYS A 828 -14.72 19.50 26.29
C LYS A 828 -13.46 19.47 25.42
N VAL A 829 -13.60 19.33 24.10
CA VAL A 829 -12.49 19.45 23.15
C VAL A 829 -12.37 20.92 22.72
N PRO A 830 -11.23 21.61 22.95
CA PRO A 830 -11.11 23.05 22.71
C PRO A 830 -11.52 23.49 21.29
N LEU A 831 -11.13 22.73 20.27
CA LEU A 831 -11.47 23.03 18.88
C LEU A 831 -12.98 22.89 18.60
N LEU A 832 -13.61 21.85 19.14
CA LEU A 832 -15.04 21.62 18.93
C LEU A 832 -15.89 22.61 19.71
N LYS A 833 -15.40 23.09 20.86
CA LYS A 833 -16.02 24.23 21.53
C LYS A 833 -16.01 25.46 20.63
N LEU A 834 -14.86 25.81 20.04
CA LEU A 834 -14.76 26.94 19.12
C LEU A 834 -15.66 26.76 17.89
N LEU A 835 -15.80 25.52 17.39
CA LEU A 835 -16.75 25.20 16.31
C LEU A 835 -18.20 25.48 16.74
N ILE A 836 -18.61 25.00 17.91
CA ILE A 836 -19.99 25.21 18.43
C ILE A 836 -20.25 26.70 18.64
N ASP A 837 -19.34 27.43 19.29
CA ASP A 837 -19.44 28.88 19.52
C ASP A 837 -19.62 29.62 18.18
N LYS A 838 -18.87 29.24 17.13
CA LYS A 838 -19.00 29.82 15.78
C LYS A 838 -20.30 29.46 15.07
N VAL A 839 -20.81 28.25 15.25
CA VAL A 839 -22.12 27.87 14.68
C VAL A 839 -23.25 28.63 15.38
N GLU A 840 -23.13 28.89 16.68
CA GLU A 840 -24.07 29.72 17.43
C GLU A 840 -24.06 31.19 16.96
N GLU A 841 -22.89 31.77 16.71
CA GLU A 841 -22.76 33.09 16.08
C GLU A 841 -23.45 33.16 14.70
N LEU A 842 -23.39 32.08 13.91
CA LEU A 842 -24.07 31.94 12.62
C LEU A 842 -25.57 31.61 12.75
N SER A 843 -26.12 31.59 13.97
CA SER A 843 -27.52 31.23 14.27
C SER A 843 -27.92 29.85 13.75
N GLY A 844 -26.97 28.90 13.68
CA GLY A 844 -27.18 27.55 13.14
C GLY A 844 -27.44 26.47 14.18
N MET A 845 -27.71 26.83 15.44
CA MET A 845 -27.92 25.88 16.54
C MET A 845 -29.38 25.44 16.64
N LEU A 846 -29.62 24.13 16.62
CA LEU A 846 -30.96 23.54 16.73
C LEU A 846 -31.00 22.48 17.83
N ALA A 847 -31.95 22.59 18.76
CA ALA A 847 -32.14 21.60 19.83
C ALA A 847 -33.38 20.74 19.53
N VAL A 848 -33.19 19.43 19.41
CA VAL A 848 -34.31 18.49 19.16
C VAL A 848 -34.92 18.07 20.48
N SER A 849 -36.24 18.23 20.62
CA SER A 849 -36.96 17.94 21.87
C SER A 849 -37.63 16.56 21.84
N LYS A 850 -37.94 16.00 23.02
CA LYS A 850 -38.67 14.72 23.16
C LYS A 850 -40.11 14.75 22.61
N LYS A 851 -40.64 15.92 22.24
CA LYS A 851 -42.03 16.08 21.76
C LYS A 851 -42.17 15.93 20.24
N ASP A 852 -41.06 15.86 19.49
CA ASP A 852 -41.02 15.94 18.03
C ASP A 852 -40.97 14.57 17.31
N ASP A 853 -41.93 13.68 17.62
CA ASP A 853 -42.20 12.34 17.03
C ASP A 853 -41.54 11.07 17.65
N ASN A 854 -42.07 9.93 17.22
CA ASN A 854 -42.18 8.57 17.79
C ASN A 854 -40.87 7.81 18.12
N TYR A 855 -39.96 8.40 18.91
CA TYR A 855 -38.64 7.88 19.29
C TYR A 855 -38.60 6.40 19.76
N GLN A 856 -39.62 5.93 20.49
CA GLN A 856 -39.60 4.58 21.10
C GLN A 856 -39.88 3.43 20.12
N LEU A 857 -40.65 3.66 19.05
CA LEU A 857 -41.05 2.60 18.12
C LEU A 857 -39.92 2.26 17.12
N GLN A 858 -39.09 3.25 16.78
CA GLN A 858 -37.97 3.07 15.84
C GLN A 858 -36.65 2.66 16.52
N LEU A 859 -36.42 3.02 17.79
CA LEU A 859 -35.33 2.45 18.60
C LEU A 859 -35.37 0.91 18.63
N LYS A 860 -36.58 0.33 18.65
CA LYS A 860 -36.81 -1.13 18.51
C LYS A 860 -36.33 -1.71 17.17
N ARG A 861 -36.43 -0.94 16.07
CA ARG A 861 -35.90 -1.33 14.75
C ARG A 861 -34.38 -1.24 14.71
N CYS A 862 -33.78 -0.17 15.24
CA CYS A 862 -32.32 -0.07 15.31
C CYS A 862 -31.70 -1.16 16.18
N SER A 863 -32.36 -1.57 17.28
CA SER A 863 -31.95 -2.71 18.10
C SER A 863 -32.14 -4.09 17.47
N GLN A 864 -32.75 -4.19 16.27
CA GLN A 864 -32.78 -5.43 15.48
C GLN A 864 -31.56 -5.55 14.54
N PHE A 865 -30.79 -4.46 14.37
CA PHE A 865 -29.55 -4.41 13.57
C PHE A 865 -28.27 -4.35 14.43
N ILE A 866 -28.42 -4.36 15.76
CA ILE A 866 -27.38 -4.62 16.77
C ILE A 866 -27.50 -6.10 17.15
#